data_AF-S2J788-F1
#
_entry.id   AF-S2J788-F1
#
_cell.length_a   1.000
_cell.length_b   1.000
_cell.length_c   1.000
_cell.angle_alpha   90.00
_cell.angle_beta   90.00
_cell.angle_gamma   90.00
#
_symmetry.space_group_name_H-M   'P 1'
#
loop_
_entity.id
_entity.type
_entity.pdbx_description
1 polymer ?
#
loop_
_entity_poly.entity_id
_entity_poly.type
_entity_poly.pdbx_seq_one_letter_code
_entity_poly.pdbx_strand_id
1 'polypeptide(L)'
;MTTATILNSLPIEIIELISINTTTQDLLEVILVSKSWYHFFYNFIYRSLAIDNYDKQQRILSAFYTGKLPGHYVKALTLQGIDLSEYDTSHLAKLFPEVDTLVLDWSIWSSSLQFNAHFDSEAPISYIHPPQGLPPSIAQVFSYYGSHNLRHLTIDAVHQDSTDVWSILASCPRLKTLKLLNLNHEHIITLGYLETIHQLCPHLVDLTIKCTRSDPNPALLPQFSENQGRIVLTPSVLESFSLASKSGSAKWPYWLPYFSAKYPHLRHIQFKHCGLGKDGGGNQIIPDQVFTLFTHGCRQVKSIRWSNIIVQHDQQKGLFSLCDQHHQKQQKQPFLHLERIEAYENFQIPGSIQFSPLVQQDSLMSDLLTSLTIGQPPADVTTAQVLEAIGHCRNLVSLKIQECFVDPEVAYGMDDVLTYCTSLQTLYVKDVHLVAAAASNSRIANHPLKKLKLKRASFNEGVFDVISRACPKLDHVELLGCFQRDRRDQVRILLPRQELTTLKIQGLRTRRYYAGCRIRFFQVNQSWYYMSQYDIRAHPVGQKIAFQKYRNMEFAHTLDRLDDRDIQELKSLVTTETLKAWDIEAVKRNLQTPNTYLDASFWDPENLYYSGFVKIEFKSVQRLLINNKLLLR
;
A
#
# COMPACT_ATOMS: atom_id res chain seq x y z
N MET A 1 28.07 11.57 39.00
CA MET A 1 28.11 10.41 38.08
C MET A 1 28.19 10.95 36.67
N THR A 2 29.25 10.63 35.93
CA THR A 2 29.34 11.02 34.52
C THR A 2 28.40 10.13 33.71
N THR A 3 27.85 10.62 32.60
CA THR A 3 26.97 9.84 31.71
C THR A 3 27.59 8.50 31.26
N ALA A 4 28.92 8.42 31.20
CA ALA A 4 29.65 7.17 30.94
C ALA A 4 29.47 6.10 32.03
N THR A 5 29.35 6.49 33.31
CA THR A 5 29.16 5.52 34.41
C THR A 5 27.77 4.87 34.40
N ILE A 6 26.75 5.56 33.90
CA ILE A 6 25.38 5.03 33.80
C ILE A 6 25.31 3.96 32.71
N LEU A 7 25.92 4.19 31.54
CA LEU A 7 25.91 3.23 30.43
C LEU A 7 26.64 1.93 30.76
N ASN A 8 27.75 2.00 31.50
CA ASN A 8 28.44 0.82 32.00
C ASN A 8 27.61 -0.03 32.98
N SER A 9 26.55 0.54 33.57
CA SER A 9 25.65 -0.16 34.48
C SER A 9 24.41 -0.73 33.80
N LEU A 10 24.18 -0.41 32.52
CA LEU A 10 23.04 -0.94 31.78
C LEU A 10 23.28 -2.40 31.39
N PRO A 11 22.28 -3.29 31.55
CA PRO A 11 22.32 -4.62 30.95
C PRO A 11 22.51 -4.54 29.43
N ILE A 12 23.24 -5.50 28.86
CA ILE A 12 23.56 -5.53 27.43
C ILE A 12 22.29 -5.57 26.55
N GLU A 13 21.22 -6.17 27.06
CA GLU A 13 19.92 -6.25 26.41
C GLU A 13 19.30 -4.87 26.21
N ILE A 14 19.51 -3.94 27.16
CA ILE A 14 19.04 -2.56 27.03
C ILE A 14 19.84 -1.82 25.96
N ILE A 15 21.16 -2.02 25.91
CA ILE A 15 22.05 -1.44 24.89
C ILE A 15 21.69 -1.98 23.50
N GLU A 16 21.38 -3.27 23.42
CA GLU A 16 20.91 -3.91 22.20
C GLU A 16 19.56 -3.34 21.75
N LEU A 17 18.60 -3.16 22.67
CA LEU A 17 17.31 -2.54 22.37
C LEU A 17 17.46 -1.09 21.89
N ILE A 18 18.34 -0.31 22.51
CA ILE A 18 18.66 1.05 22.05
C ILE A 18 19.18 0.97 20.62
N SER A 19 20.16 0.10 20.37
CA SER A 19 20.79 -0.06 19.06
C SER A 19 19.82 -0.48 17.95
N ILE A 20 18.94 -1.44 18.23
CA ILE A 20 17.92 -1.92 17.28
C ILE A 20 16.95 -0.81 16.88
N ASN A 21 16.67 0.12 17.79
CA ASN A 21 15.74 1.23 17.56
C ASN A 21 16.42 2.54 17.14
N THR A 22 17.73 2.53 16.93
CA THR A 22 18.52 3.70 16.54
C THR A 22 19.00 3.53 15.10
N THR A 23 18.97 4.59 14.29
CA THR A 23 19.45 4.49 12.91
C THR A 23 20.97 4.31 12.89
N THR A 24 21.53 3.69 11.83
CA THR A 24 22.99 3.55 11.69
C THR A 24 23.70 4.90 11.71
N GLN A 25 23.07 5.95 11.16
CA GLN A 25 23.61 7.31 11.18
C GLN A 25 23.68 7.86 12.61
N ASP A 26 22.60 7.72 13.38
CA ASP A 26 22.58 8.18 14.78
C ASP A 26 23.57 7.36 15.63
N LEU A 27 23.71 6.06 15.38
CA LEU A 27 24.72 5.22 16.04
C LEU A 27 26.14 5.68 15.74
N LEU A 28 26.42 6.08 14.49
CA LEU A 28 27.70 6.66 14.11
C LEU A 28 27.97 7.95 14.87
N GLU A 29 26.97 8.83 15.00
CA GLU A 29 27.10 10.05 15.79
C GLU A 29 27.33 9.75 17.27
N VAL A 30 26.60 8.79 17.84
CA VAL A 30 26.74 8.32 19.23
C VAL A 30 28.16 7.84 19.52
N ILE A 31 28.77 7.03 18.64
CA ILE A 31 30.13 6.53 18.88
C ILE A 31 31.21 7.62 18.74
N LEU A 32 30.95 8.69 17.99
CA LEU A 32 31.87 9.81 17.84
C LEU A 32 31.86 10.75 19.06
N VAL A 33 30.75 10.77 19.81
CA VAL A 33 30.62 11.62 21.01
C VAL A 33 31.46 11.11 22.19
N SER A 34 31.60 9.79 22.36
CA SER A 34 32.29 9.22 23.53
C SER A 34 33.02 7.91 23.22
N LYS A 35 34.31 7.84 23.61
CA LYS A 35 35.12 6.61 23.51
C LYS A 35 34.54 5.44 24.29
N SER A 36 33.88 5.68 25.42
CA SER A 36 33.24 4.60 26.17
C SER A 36 32.04 4.01 25.42
N TRP A 37 31.30 4.86 24.70
CA TRP A 37 30.13 4.44 23.91
C TRP A 37 30.53 3.70 22.65
N TYR A 38 31.68 4.04 22.08
CA TYR A 38 32.28 3.30 20.97
C TYR A 38 32.29 1.79 21.25
N HIS A 39 32.77 1.35 22.41
CA HIS A 39 32.85 -0.08 22.72
C HIS A 39 31.50 -0.79 22.80
N PHE A 40 30.42 -0.08 23.15
CA PHE A 40 29.08 -0.65 23.25
C PHE A 40 28.33 -0.66 21.93
N PHE A 41 28.51 0.36 21.09
CA PHE A 41 27.69 0.56 19.90
C PHE A 41 28.40 0.18 18.60
N TYR A 42 29.73 0.07 18.60
CA TYR A 42 30.51 -0.23 17.38
C TYR A 42 30.12 -1.54 16.71
N ASN A 43 29.87 -2.60 17.48
CA ASN A 43 29.42 -3.89 16.95
C ASN A 43 28.04 -3.80 16.28
N PHE A 44 27.13 -2.96 16.79
CA PHE A 44 25.78 -2.80 16.23
C PHE A 44 25.75 -2.09 14.88
N ILE A 45 26.75 -1.26 14.58
CA ILE A 45 26.90 -0.64 13.25
C ILE A 45 27.00 -1.70 12.15
N TYR A 46 27.68 -2.82 12.44
CA TYR A 46 27.87 -3.92 11.50
C TYR A 46 26.80 -5.00 11.58
N ARG A 47 25.83 -4.89 12.50
CA ARG A 47 24.82 -5.93 12.71
C ARG A 47 23.99 -6.19 11.46
N SER A 48 23.67 -5.14 10.71
CA SER A 48 22.98 -5.22 9.43
C SER A 48 23.87 -4.68 8.33
N LEU A 49 24.21 -5.53 7.37
CA LEU A 49 25.05 -5.20 6.24
C LEU A 49 24.25 -5.33 4.95
N ALA A 50 24.20 -4.26 4.15
CA ALA A 50 23.55 -4.24 2.84
C ALA A 50 24.58 -3.94 1.74
N ILE A 51 24.69 -4.87 0.80
CA ILE A 51 25.51 -4.76 -0.41
C ILE A 51 24.53 -4.73 -1.59
N ASP A 52 24.28 -3.53 -2.11
CA ASP A 52 23.23 -3.25 -3.11
C ASP A 52 23.77 -2.84 -4.50
N ASN A 53 25.10 -2.81 -4.66
CA ASN A 53 25.77 -2.51 -5.92
C ASN A 53 27.23 -3.00 -5.92
N TYR A 54 27.82 -3.07 -7.10
CA TYR A 54 29.17 -3.58 -7.33
C TYR A 54 30.27 -2.79 -6.60
N ASP A 55 30.21 -1.46 -6.57
CA ASP A 55 31.22 -0.63 -5.89
C ASP A 55 31.23 -0.90 -4.38
N LYS A 56 30.04 -1.05 -3.77
CA LYS A 56 29.90 -1.44 -2.37
C LYS A 56 30.43 -2.85 -2.13
N GLN A 57 30.14 -3.80 -3.01
CA GLN A 57 30.67 -5.18 -2.92
C GLN A 57 32.20 -5.17 -2.83
N GLN A 58 32.88 -4.52 -3.79
CA GLN A 58 34.35 -4.48 -3.82
C GLN A 58 34.92 -3.84 -2.57
N ARG A 59 34.39 -2.69 -2.13
CA ARG A 59 34.87 -1.97 -0.95
C ARG A 59 34.63 -2.74 0.35
N ILE A 60 33.46 -3.34 0.51
CA ILE A 60 33.07 -4.04 1.73
C ILE A 60 33.81 -5.37 1.82
N LEU A 61 33.76 -6.20 0.78
CA LEU A 61 34.40 -7.51 0.80
C LEU A 61 35.92 -7.38 0.97
N SER A 62 36.59 -6.46 0.27
CA SER A 62 38.04 -6.23 0.46
C SER A 62 38.39 -5.80 1.89
N ALA A 63 37.57 -4.97 2.54
CA ALA A 63 37.77 -4.58 3.92
C ALA A 63 37.62 -5.76 4.90
N PHE A 64 36.68 -6.67 4.65
CA PHE A 64 36.53 -7.90 5.45
C PHE A 64 37.65 -8.92 5.17
N TYR A 65 38.07 -9.11 3.91
CA TYR A 65 39.18 -9.99 3.55
C TYR A 65 40.50 -9.58 4.19
N THR A 66 40.74 -8.27 4.34
CA THR A 66 41.94 -7.76 5.03
C THR A 66 41.87 -7.88 6.56
N GLY A 67 40.80 -8.44 7.12
CA GLY A 67 40.60 -8.59 8.56
C GLY A 67 40.38 -7.27 9.31
N LYS A 68 40.13 -6.17 8.60
CA LYS A 68 39.94 -4.84 9.21
C LYS A 68 38.57 -4.67 9.83
N LEU A 69 37.59 -5.49 9.43
CA LEU A 69 36.20 -5.39 9.87
C LEU A 69 35.75 -6.67 10.60
N PRO A 70 34.96 -6.54 11.68
CA PRO A 70 34.53 -7.66 12.51
C PRO A 70 33.30 -8.38 11.92
N GLY A 71 33.53 -9.30 11.00
CA GLY A 71 32.44 -9.97 10.26
C GLY A 71 31.51 -10.84 11.12
N HIS A 72 31.98 -11.32 12.29
CA HIS A 72 31.16 -12.06 13.26
C HIS A 72 30.07 -11.23 13.94
N TYR A 73 30.08 -9.89 13.81
CA TYR A 73 28.97 -9.06 14.27
C TYR A 73 27.82 -8.98 13.28
N VAL A 74 28.01 -9.40 12.03
CA VAL A 74 26.96 -9.35 11.00
C VAL A 74 25.92 -10.44 11.28
N LYS A 75 24.69 -10.01 11.61
CA LYS A 75 23.53 -10.89 11.85
C LYS A 75 22.54 -10.86 10.68
N ALA A 76 22.38 -9.70 10.05
CA ALA A 76 21.53 -9.53 8.88
C ALA A 76 22.36 -9.13 7.65
N LEU A 77 22.30 -9.95 6.60
CA LEU A 77 23.02 -9.74 5.35
C LEU A 77 22.03 -9.57 4.19
N THR A 78 22.10 -8.43 3.49
CA THR A 78 21.31 -8.14 2.29
C THR A 78 22.23 -8.04 1.06
N LEU A 79 21.96 -8.86 0.05
CA LEU A 79 22.73 -8.99 -1.19
C LEU A 79 21.80 -8.75 -2.38
N GLN A 80 21.88 -7.57 -3.01
CA GLN A 80 20.98 -7.17 -4.10
C GLN A 80 21.74 -6.42 -5.18
N GLY A 81 21.34 -6.54 -6.45
CA GLY A 81 21.95 -5.74 -7.53
C GLY A 81 23.47 -5.92 -7.67
N ILE A 82 23.98 -7.09 -7.29
CA ILE A 82 25.39 -7.48 -7.39
C ILE A 82 25.54 -8.79 -8.17
N ASP A 83 26.77 -9.16 -8.49
CA ASP A 83 27.11 -10.45 -9.07
C ASP A 83 28.31 -11.00 -8.27
N LEU A 84 28.06 -12.08 -7.54
CA LEU A 84 29.05 -12.72 -6.69
C LEU A 84 29.82 -13.75 -7.49
N SER A 85 31.14 -13.60 -7.49
CA SER A 85 32.02 -14.65 -8.00
C SER A 85 31.89 -15.92 -7.18
N GLU A 86 32.31 -17.06 -7.75
CA GLU A 86 32.38 -18.33 -7.00
C GLU A 86 33.31 -18.19 -5.77
N TYR A 87 34.41 -17.43 -5.92
CA TYR A 87 35.33 -17.12 -4.83
C TYR A 87 34.60 -16.36 -3.71
N ASP A 88 33.90 -15.28 -4.02
CA ASP A 88 33.18 -14.51 -2.99
C ASP A 88 32.10 -15.34 -2.31
N THR A 89 31.33 -16.09 -3.08
CA THR A 89 30.27 -16.96 -2.57
C THR A 89 30.83 -17.97 -1.57
N SER A 90 31.91 -18.67 -1.91
CA SER A 90 32.55 -19.66 -1.01
C SER A 90 33.14 -19.05 0.27
N HIS A 91 33.41 -17.75 0.29
CA HIS A 91 33.96 -17.05 1.47
C HIS A 91 32.91 -16.37 2.33
N LEU A 92 31.69 -16.11 1.82
CA LEU A 92 30.63 -15.43 2.59
C LEU A 92 30.41 -16.03 3.98
N ALA A 93 30.28 -17.35 4.06
CA ALA A 93 30.09 -18.07 5.32
C ALA A 93 31.26 -17.86 6.32
N LYS A 94 32.50 -17.72 5.82
CA LYS A 94 33.67 -17.45 6.65
C LYS A 94 33.74 -16.00 7.10
N LEU A 95 33.36 -15.07 6.22
CA LEU A 95 33.36 -13.64 6.51
C LEU A 95 32.26 -13.29 7.51
N PHE A 96 31.06 -13.86 7.36
CA PHE A 96 29.88 -13.54 8.16
C PHE A 96 29.31 -14.79 8.81
N PRO A 97 29.99 -15.41 9.77
CA PRO A 97 29.61 -16.72 10.31
C PRO A 97 28.29 -16.71 11.10
N GLU A 98 27.89 -15.54 11.58
CA GLU A 98 26.84 -15.37 12.57
C GLU A 98 25.48 -14.93 11.98
N VAL A 99 25.34 -14.96 10.65
CA VAL A 99 24.14 -14.52 9.93
C VAL A 99 22.92 -15.36 10.32
N ASP A 100 21.88 -14.69 10.81
CA ASP A 100 20.56 -15.26 11.10
C ASP A 100 19.47 -14.78 10.13
N THR A 101 19.74 -13.69 9.41
CA THR A 101 18.81 -13.06 8.46
C THR A 101 19.52 -12.86 7.13
N LEU A 102 19.06 -13.54 6.10
CA LEU A 102 19.63 -13.44 4.76
C LEU A 102 18.57 -12.95 3.78
N VAL A 103 18.86 -11.86 3.08
CA VAL A 103 18.05 -11.31 2.00
C VAL A 103 18.88 -11.31 0.73
N LEU A 104 18.42 -12.00 -0.31
CA LEU A 104 19.15 -12.12 -1.56
C LEU A 104 18.24 -11.93 -2.78
N ASP A 105 18.79 -11.29 -3.80
CA ASP A 105 18.30 -11.39 -5.18
C ASP A 105 18.93 -12.63 -5.82
N TRP A 106 18.17 -13.49 -6.50
CA TRP A 106 18.72 -14.67 -7.16
C TRP A 106 19.71 -14.30 -8.26
N SER A 107 19.56 -13.11 -8.85
CA SER A 107 20.46 -12.66 -9.91
C SER A 107 21.91 -12.54 -9.46
N ILE A 108 22.20 -12.56 -8.15
CA ILE A 108 23.57 -12.46 -7.62
C ILE A 108 24.47 -13.62 -8.02
N TRP A 109 23.91 -14.71 -8.57
CA TRP A 109 24.68 -15.86 -9.05
C TRP A 109 24.70 -15.96 -10.57
N SER A 110 24.33 -14.90 -11.29
CA SER A 110 24.23 -14.94 -12.76
C SER A 110 25.53 -15.39 -13.43
N SER A 111 26.70 -14.94 -12.94
CA SER A 111 28.00 -15.38 -13.44
C SER A 111 28.28 -16.86 -13.17
N SER A 112 27.85 -17.37 -12.02
CA SER A 112 28.07 -18.76 -11.60
C SER A 112 27.11 -19.75 -12.28
N LEU A 113 25.99 -19.24 -12.83
CA LEU A 113 24.95 -20.04 -13.49
C LEU A 113 25.07 -20.07 -15.02
N GLN A 114 26.14 -19.49 -15.60
CA GLN A 114 26.45 -19.60 -17.04
C GLN A 114 26.95 -21.02 -17.40
N PHE A 115 26.20 -22.05 -17.02
CA PHE A 115 26.35 -23.35 -17.64
C PHE A 115 25.77 -23.27 -19.05
N ASN A 116 26.59 -23.65 -20.04
CA ASN A 116 26.27 -23.71 -21.46
C ASN A 116 25.13 -24.71 -21.75
N ALA A 117 23.92 -24.43 -21.30
CA ALA A 117 22.74 -25.10 -21.80
C ALA A 117 22.48 -24.53 -23.21
N HIS A 118 23.09 -25.14 -24.22
CA HIS A 118 22.55 -25.07 -25.57
C HIS A 118 21.17 -25.72 -25.53
N PHE A 119 20.15 -24.89 -25.31
CA PHE A 119 18.77 -25.30 -25.41
C PHE A 119 18.46 -25.57 -26.88
N ASP A 120 18.32 -26.83 -27.26
CA ASP A 120 17.69 -27.20 -28.52
C ASP A 120 16.24 -26.68 -28.50
N SER A 121 15.98 -25.68 -29.34
CA SER A 121 14.76 -24.86 -29.38
C SER A 121 13.47 -25.62 -29.71
N GLU A 122 13.50 -26.94 -29.91
CA GLU A 122 12.37 -27.72 -30.41
C GLU A 122 11.70 -28.64 -29.38
N ALA A 123 12.20 -28.73 -28.13
CA ALA A 123 11.59 -29.58 -27.12
C ALA A 123 10.30 -28.94 -26.52
N PRO A 124 9.17 -29.68 -26.43
CA PRO A 124 7.92 -29.16 -25.87
C PRO A 124 8.03 -28.82 -24.38
N ILE A 125 7.42 -27.69 -23.98
CA ILE A 125 7.42 -27.02 -22.67
C ILE A 125 6.95 -27.90 -21.48
N SER A 126 6.54 -29.14 -21.71
CA SER A 126 5.98 -30.03 -20.67
C SER A 126 7.02 -30.78 -19.82
N TYR A 127 8.31 -30.69 -20.13
CA TYR A 127 9.35 -31.33 -19.32
C TYR A 127 9.94 -30.33 -18.32
N ILE A 128 9.47 -30.41 -17.08
CA ILE A 128 10.16 -29.84 -15.91
C ILE A 128 11.57 -30.46 -15.92
N HIS A 129 12.58 -29.69 -16.30
CA HIS A 129 13.97 -30.16 -16.26
C HIS A 129 14.28 -30.65 -14.83
N PRO A 130 14.94 -31.81 -14.67
CA PRO A 130 15.35 -32.25 -13.35
C PRO A 130 16.21 -31.16 -12.70
N PRO A 131 16.03 -30.90 -11.39
CA PRO A 131 16.80 -29.87 -10.69
C PRO A 131 18.29 -30.16 -10.90
N GLN A 132 19.00 -29.24 -11.56
CA GLN A 132 20.44 -29.39 -11.83
C GLN A 132 21.30 -29.26 -10.55
N GLY A 133 20.66 -29.16 -9.38
CA GLY A 133 21.29 -28.90 -8.11
C GLY A 133 21.81 -27.47 -8.01
N LEU A 134 22.06 -27.03 -6.79
CA LEU A 134 22.78 -25.78 -6.57
C LEU A 134 24.26 -25.95 -6.92
N PRO A 135 24.90 -24.94 -7.54
CA PRO A 135 26.36 -24.87 -7.60
C PRO A 135 26.99 -25.13 -6.23
N PRO A 136 28.14 -25.85 -6.15
CA PRO A 136 28.72 -26.27 -4.88
C PRO A 136 28.99 -25.12 -3.90
N SER A 137 29.43 -23.97 -4.40
CA SER A 137 29.69 -22.77 -3.59
C SER A 137 28.42 -22.22 -2.93
N ILE A 138 27.30 -22.20 -3.66
CA ILE A 138 25.99 -21.76 -3.16
C ILE A 138 25.44 -22.78 -2.15
N ALA A 139 25.52 -24.07 -2.48
CA ALA A 139 25.13 -25.16 -1.59
C ALA A 139 25.89 -25.10 -0.26
N GLN A 140 27.20 -24.81 -0.30
CA GLN A 140 28.02 -24.67 0.89
C GLN A 140 27.57 -23.50 1.77
N VAL A 141 27.23 -22.35 1.18
CA VAL A 141 26.74 -21.17 1.92
C VAL A 141 25.44 -21.50 2.67
N PHE A 142 24.47 -22.11 2.00
CA PHE A 142 23.20 -22.45 2.64
C PHE A 142 23.31 -23.61 3.62
N SER A 143 24.13 -24.61 3.32
CA SER A 143 24.43 -25.68 4.27
C SER A 143 25.06 -25.12 5.55
N TYR A 144 26.00 -24.17 5.43
CA TYR A 144 26.58 -23.49 6.57
C TYR A 144 25.53 -22.68 7.34
N TYR A 145 24.90 -21.68 6.71
CA TYR A 145 23.95 -20.81 7.41
C TYR A 145 22.73 -21.55 7.96
N GLY A 146 22.17 -22.46 7.16
CA GLY A 146 20.98 -23.22 7.52
C GLY A 146 21.19 -24.25 8.63
N SER A 147 22.38 -24.85 8.74
CA SER A 147 22.73 -25.71 9.87
C SER A 147 23.04 -24.94 11.16
N HIS A 148 23.46 -23.68 11.05
CA HIS A 148 23.85 -22.84 12.18
C HIS A 148 22.68 -21.99 12.68
N ASN A 149 22.60 -20.75 12.20
CA ASN A 149 21.82 -19.68 12.82
C ASN A 149 20.70 -19.10 11.94
N LEU A 150 20.59 -19.50 10.67
CA LEU A 150 19.64 -18.89 9.76
C LEU A 150 18.19 -19.14 10.19
N ARG A 151 17.47 -18.05 10.50
CA ARG A 151 16.08 -18.04 10.94
C ARG A 151 15.17 -17.29 9.97
N HIS A 152 15.71 -16.32 9.24
CA HIS A 152 14.97 -15.49 8.32
C HIS A 152 15.62 -15.53 6.95
N LEU A 153 14.87 -15.96 5.93
CA LEU A 153 15.34 -16.03 4.56
C LEU A 153 14.37 -15.30 3.64
N THR A 154 14.89 -14.36 2.85
CA THR A 154 14.18 -13.71 1.75
C THR A 154 14.92 -13.97 0.45
N ILE A 155 14.26 -14.61 -0.50
CA ILE A 155 14.77 -14.86 -1.85
C ILE A 155 13.90 -14.06 -2.80
N ASP A 156 14.50 -13.16 -3.57
CA ASP A 156 13.84 -12.49 -4.68
C ASP A 156 14.28 -13.12 -6.01
N ALA A 157 13.38 -13.83 -6.69
CA ALA A 157 13.68 -14.59 -7.90
C ALA A 157 13.35 -13.79 -9.18
N VAL A 158 13.58 -12.48 -9.18
CA VAL A 158 13.36 -11.67 -10.38
C VAL A 158 14.31 -12.14 -11.50
N HIS A 159 13.81 -12.21 -12.74
CA HIS A 159 14.61 -12.45 -13.95
C HIS A 159 15.21 -13.85 -14.14
N GLN A 160 14.69 -14.87 -13.45
CA GLN A 160 15.26 -16.21 -13.51
C GLN A 160 14.20 -17.20 -13.94
N ASP A 161 14.57 -18.05 -14.90
CA ASP A 161 13.69 -19.07 -15.46
C ASP A 161 13.72 -20.34 -14.59
N SER A 162 14.85 -20.68 -13.96
CA SER A 162 14.91 -21.78 -12.98
C SER A 162 15.52 -21.32 -11.66
N THR A 163 14.79 -21.53 -10.57
CA THR A 163 15.28 -21.29 -9.21
C THR A 163 15.18 -22.59 -8.44
N ASP A 164 16.31 -23.18 -8.05
CA ASP A 164 16.33 -24.37 -7.20
C ASP A 164 16.09 -23.99 -5.73
N VAL A 165 14.88 -23.48 -5.47
CA VAL A 165 14.41 -23.10 -4.13
C VAL A 165 14.45 -24.31 -3.20
N TRP A 166 14.22 -25.51 -3.71
CA TRP A 166 14.09 -26.72 -2.90
C TRP A 166 15.40 -27.12 -2.24
N SER A 167 16.50 -27.12 -2.98
CA SER A 167 17.83 -27.41 -2.42
C SER A 167 18.24 -26.41 -1.32
N ILE A 168 17.82 -25.15 -1.45
CA ILE A 168 18.07 -24.13 -0.43
C ILE A 168 17.26 -24.40 0.82
N LEU A 169 15.95 -24.63 0.67
CA LEU A 169 15.07 -24.88 1.80
C LEU A 169 15.45 -26.17 2.54
N ALA A 170 15.87 -27.21 1.82
CA ALA A 170 16.38 -28.44 2.41
C ALA A 170 17.62 -28.22 3.28
N SER A 171 18.44 -27.22 2.94
CA SER A 171 19.62 -26.85 3.73
C SER A 171 19.28 -26.01 4.97
N CYS A 172 18.04 -25.47 5.06
CA CYS A 172 17.63 -24.50 6.08
C CYS A 172 16.42 -24.96 6.92
N PRO A 173 16.50 -26.09 7.64
CA PRO A 173 15.35 -26.66 8.35
C PRO A 173 14.87 -25.84 9.57
N ARG A 174 15.70 -24.92 10.07
CA ARG A 174 15.42 -24.09 11.26
C ARG A 174 14.76 -22.74 10.95
N LEU A 175 14.37 -22.50 9.69
CA LEU A 175 13.74 -21.25 9.28
C LEU A 175 12.43 -21.01 10.04
N LYS A 176 12.30 -19.78 10.57
CA LYS A 176 11.10 -19.25 11.19
C LYS A 176 10.35 -18.30 10.27
N THR A 177 11.07 -17.58 9.40
CA THR A 177 10.48 -16.68 8.40
C THR A 177 11.03 -16.99 7.03
N LEU A 178 10.14 -17.17 6.06
CA LEU A 178 10.48 -17.39 4.67
C LEU A 178 9.70 -16.41 3.80
N LYS A 179 10.42 -15.65 2.96
CA LYS A 179 9.84 -14.78 1.95
C LYS A 179 10.35 -15.18 0.57
N LEU A 180 9.48 -15.71 -0.26
CA LEU A 180 9.77 -16.02 -1.66
C LEU A 180 9.14 -14.94 -2.52
N LEU A 181 9.94 -14.09 -3.14
CA LEU A 181 9.48 -12.92 -3.88
C LEU A 181 9.68 -13.11 -5.38
N ASN A 182 8.72 -12.55 -6.15
CA ASN A 182 8.72 -12.53 -7.61
C ASN A 182 8.98 -13.88 -8.29
N LEU A 183 8.52 -14.99 -7.71
CA LEU A 183 8.59 -16.31 -8.33
C LEU A 183 7.95 -16.26 -9.73
N ASN A 184 8.67 -16.85 -10.69
CA ASN A 184 8.33 -16.84 -12.10
C ASN A 184 7.07 -17.68 -12.42
N HIS A 185 6.85 -17.98 -13.70
CA HIS A 185 5.68 -18.72 -14.16
C HIS A 185 5.81 -20.25 -14.03
N GLU A 186 7.01 -20.78 -13.81
CA GLU A 186 7.27 -22.20 -13.59
C GLU A 186 6.83 -22.64 -12.19
N HIS A 187 6.96 -21.75 -11.20
CA HIS A 187 6.50 -22.01 -9.83
C HIS A 187 5.00 -21.69 -9.67
N ILE A 188 4.15 -22.64 -10.06
CA ILE A 188 2.72 -22.59 -9.69
C ILE A 188 2.59 -22.97 -8.23
N ILE A 189 2.14 -22.03 -7.40
CA ILE A 189 1.95 -22.28 -5.97
C ILE A 189 0.68 -23.10 -5.77
N THR A 190 0.85 -24.38 -5.46
CA THR A 190 -0.22 -25.35 -5.16
C THR A 190 -0.20 -25.77 -3.69
N LEU A 191 -1.18 -26.57 -3.25
CA LEU A 191 -1.15 -27.17 -1.91
C LEU A 191 0.09 -28.06 -1.72
N GLY A 192 0.45 -28.85 -2.75
CA GLY A 192 1.67 -29.66 -2.73
C GLY A 192 2.94 -28.82 -2.60
N TYR A 193 2.97 -27.63 -3.23
CA TYR A 193 4.08 -26.69 -3.09
C TYR A 193 4.25 -26.24 -1.62
N LEU A 194 3.15 -25.93 -0.94
CA LEU A 194 3.19 -25.55 0.49
C LEU A 194 3.61 -26.73 1.38
N GLU A 195 3.14 -27.95 1.09
CA GLU A 195 3.57 -29.14 1.83
C GLU A 195 5.07 -29.39 1.70
N THR A 196 5.64 -29.23 0.49
CA THR A 196 7.09 -29.34 0.30
C THR A 196 7.83 -28.30 1.13
N ILE A 197 7.37 -27.04 1.16
CA ILE A 197 7.97 -26.02 2.04
C ILE A 197 7.95 -26.47 3.50
N HIS A 198 6.82 -26.98 4.00
CA HIS A 198 6.71 -27.39 5.40
C HIS A 198 7.48 -28.67 5.74
N GLN A 199 7.65 -29.58 4.79
CA GLN A 199 8.52 -30.74 4.96
C GLN A 199 9.98 -30.32 5.12
N LEU A 200 10.42 -29.34 4.32
CA LEU A 200 11.80 -28.83 4.37
C LEU A 200 12.02 -27.85 5.53
N CYS A 201 10.99 -27.10 5.93
CA CYS A 201 11.05 -26.07 6.97
C CYS A 201 9.90 -26.25 7.98
N PRO A 202 9.97 -27.25 8.88
CA PRO A 202 8.87 -27.60 9.79
C PRO A 202 8.59 -26.54 10.87
N HIS A 203 9.56 -25.68 11.18
CA HIS A 203 9.47 -24.66 12.24
C HIS A 203 9.01 -23.28 11.75
N LEU A 204 8.46 -23.21 10.54
CA LEU A 204 8.09 -21.96 9.91
C LEU A 204 6.90 -21.29 10.61
N VAL A 205 7.09 -20.04 11.01
CA VAL A 205 6.09 -19.20 11.72
C VAL A 205 5.49 -18.15 10.79
N ASP A 206 6.29 -17.59 9.88
CA ASP A 206 5.84 -16.61 8.87
C ASP A 206 6.24 -17.06 7.47
N LEU A 207 5.25 -17.13 6.56
CA LEU A 207 5.43 -17.46 5.17
C LEU A 207 4.83 -16.37 4.28
N THR A 208 5.67 -15.72 3.49
CA THR A 208 5.26 -14.77 2.46
C THR A 208 5.68 -15.28 1.09
N ILE A 209 4.72 -15.41 0.18
CA ILE A 209 4.98 -15.83 -1.21
C ILE A 209 4.43 -14.77 -2.15
N LYS A 210 5.27 -14.28 -3.06
CA LYS A 210 4.87 -13.45 -4.19
C LYS A 210 5.24 -14.17 -5.49
N CYS A 211 4.24 -14.56 -6.26
CA CYS A 211 4.42 -15.40 -7.45
C CYS A 211 3.63 -14.89 -8.66
N THR A 212 3.84 -15.51 -9.82
CA THR A 212 3.05 -15.22 -11.01
C THR A 212 1.71 -15.94 -10.98
N ARG A 213 1.68 -17.22 -10.56
CA ARG A 213 0.47 -18.05 -10.53
C ARG A 213 0.33 -18.79 -9.21
N SER A 214 -0.89 -18.90 -8.72
CA SER A 214 -1.25 -19.75 -7.58
C SER A 214 -2.50 -20.55 -7.92
N ASP A 215 -2.50 -21.86 -7.66
CA ASP A 215 -3.68 -22.70 -7.88
C ASP A 215 -3.82 -23.75 -6.77
N PRO A 216 -4.76 -23.58 -5.83
CA PRO A 216 -4.99 -24.57 -4.77
C PRO A 216 -5.51 -25.91 -5.30
N ASN A 217 -5.89 -26.01 -6.58
CA ASN A 217 -6.54 -27.17 -7.19
C ASN A 217 -7.77 -27.67 -6.39
N PRO A 218 -8.99 -27.20 -6.73
CA PRO A 218 -10.20 -27.55 -5.99
C PRO A 218 -10.52 -29.06 -6.02
N ALA A 219 -9.97 -29.82 -6.96
CA ALA A 219 -10.16 -31.28 -7.02
C ALA A 219 -9.58 -32.01 -5.80
N LEU A 220 -8.67 -31.38 -5.05
CA LEU A 220 -8.10 -31.96 -3.83
C LEU A 220 -8.96 -31.72 -2.58
N LEU A 221 -9.99 -30.86 -2.66
CA LEU A 221 -10.85 -30.53 -1.51
C LEU A 221 -11.58 -31.73 -0.89
N PRO A 222 -12.13 -32.69 -1.66
CA PRO A 222 -12.82 -33.85 -1.08
C PRO A 222 -11.90 -34.71 -0.20
N GLN A 223 -10.58 -34.67 -0.44
CA GLN A 223 -9.58 -35.45 0.30
C GLN A 223 -9.36 -34.92 1.73
N PHE A 224 -9.80 -33.69 2.02
CA PHE A 224 -9.77 -33.12 3.38
C PHE A 224 -11.07 -33.37 4.16
N SER A 225 -12.06 -34.05 3.57
CA SER A 225 -13.28 -34.43 4.28
C SER A 225 -13.00 -35.62 5.22
N GLU A 226 -13.56 -35.59 6.44
CA GLU A 226 -13.30 -36.58 7.49
C GLU A 226 -13.66 -38.03 7.09
N ASN A 227 -14.45 -38.22 6.03
CA ASN A 227 -15.10 -39.48 5.70
C ASN A 227 -14.47 -40.29 4.55
N GLN A 228 -13.47 -39.78 3.81
CA GLN A 228 -13.07 -40.40 2.52
C GLN A 228 -11.58 -40.76 2.29
N GLY A 229 -10.77 -40.90 3.34
CA GLY A 229 -9.38 -41.37 3.20
C GLY A 229 -8.38 -40.24 3.36
N ARG A 230 -7.79 -40.20 4.55
CA ARG A 230 -7.06 -39.08 5.14
C ARG A 230 -5.73 -38.84 4.45
N ILE A 231 -5.57 -37.71 3.77
CA ILE A 231 -4.27 -37.05 3.81
C ILE A 231 -4.06 -36.60 5.26
N VAL A 232 -3.21 -37.32 5.99
CA VAL A 232 -2.81 -36.91 7.34
C VAL A 232 -1.84 -35.75 7.20
N LEU A 233 -2.37 -34.53 7.28
CA LEU A 233 -1.54 -33.33 7.34
C LEU A 233 -0.95 -33.21 8.74
N THR A 234 0.38 -33.19 8.83
CA THR A 234 1.06 -32.85 10.09
C THR A 234 0.81 -31.37 10.41
N PRO A 235 0.20 -31.02 11.56
CA PRO A 235 -0.01 -29.63 11.94
C PRO A 235 1.31 -28.84 11.95
N SER A 236 1.24 -27.58 11.55
CA SER A 236 2.37 -26.66 11.50
C SER A 236 2.17 -25.51 12.49
N VAL A 237 3.29 -24.92 12.93
CA VAL A 237 3.35 -23.76 13.84
C VAL A 237 3.17 -22.41 13.13
N LEU A 238 2.72 -22.42 11.88
CA LEU A 238 2.56 -21.21 11.08
C LEU A 238 1.52 -20.26 11.73
N GLU A 239 1.95 -19.04 12.02
CA GLU A 239 1.11 -17.98 12.59
C GLU A 239 0.72 -16.93 11.54
N SER A 240 1.53 -16.74 10.49
CA SER A 240 1.34 -15.69 9.48
C SER A 240 1.54 -16.24 8.07
N PHE A 241 0.53 -16.06 7.21
CA PHE A 241 0.57 -16.45 5.81
C PHE A 241 0.20 -15.27 4.91
N SER A 242 1.02 -15.00 3.89
CA SER A 242 0.74 -13.97 2.88
C SER A 242 1.03 -14.49 1.47
N LEU A 243 -0.01 -14.55 0.63
CA LEU A 243 0.11 -14.91 -0.79
C LEU A 243 -0.21 -13.72 -1.69
N ALA A 244 0.74 -13.33 -2.54
CA ALA A 244 0.59 -12.27 -3.52
C ALA A 244 0.83 -12.80 -4.94
N SER A 245 -0.22 -13.05 -5.73
CA SER A 245 -0.07 -13.64 -7.06
C SER A 245 -0.63 -12.76 -8.17
N LYS A 246 -0.03 -12.80 -9.37
CA LYS A 246 -0.60 -12.14 -10.57
C LYS A 246 -1.85 -12.85 -11.09
N SER A 247 -2.07 -14.11 -10.72
CA SER A 247 -3.26 -14.90 -11.07
C SER A 247 -3.53 -15.99 -10.03
N GLY A 248 -4.81 -16.27 -9.79
CA GLY A 248 -5.31 -17.33 -8.92
C GLY A 248 -5.34 -16.99 -7.42
N SER A 249 -4.97 -15.78 -7.01
CA SER A 249 -5.18 -15.31 -5.63
C SER A 249 -6.65 -15.13 -5.30
N ALA A 250 -7.51 -14.90 -6.31
CA ALA A 250 -8.95 -14.84 -6.13
C ALA A 250 -9.58 -16.22 -5.80
N LYS A 251 -8.85 -17.32 -6.02
CA LYS A 251 -9.21 -18.67 -5.57
C LYS A 251 -8.96 -18.87 -4.06
N TRP A 252 -8.85 -17.80 -3.27
CA TRP A 252 -8.59 -17.83 -1.83
C TRP A 252 -9.52 -18.76 -1.02
N PRO A 253 -10.82 -18.94 -1.32
CA PRO A 253 -11.68 -19.82 -0.52
C PRO A 253 -11.22 -21.28 -0.57
N TYR A 254 -10.63 -21.71 -1.68
CA TYR A 254 -10.13 -23.07 -1.86
C TYR A 254 -8.87 -23.37 -1.06
N TRP A 255 -8.19 -22.36 -0.51
CA TRP A 255 -7.07 -22.56 0.43
C TRP A 255 -7.55 -22.82 1.86
N LEU A 256 -8.77 -22.41 2.20
CA LEU A 256 -9.26 -22.41 3.57
C LEU A 256 -9.35 -23.80 4.21
N PRO A 257 -9.82 -24.87 3.52
CA PRO A 257 -9.88 -26.20 4.12
C PRO A 257 -8.49 -26.74 4.47
N TYR A 258 -7.52 -26.49 3.59
CA TYR A 258 -6.13 -26.83 3.86
C TYR A 258 -5.59 -26.09 5.09
N PHE A 259 -5.83 -24.76 5.20
CA PHE A 259 -5.41 -23.98 6.37
C PHE A 259 -6.06 -24.46 7.66
N SER A 260 -7.34 -24.82 7.60
CA SER A 260 -8.08 -25.33 8.75
C SER A 260 -7.47 -26.58 9.36
N ALA A 261 -6.95 -27.48 8.50
CA ALA A 261 -6.33 -28.73 8.91
C ALA A 261 -4.84 -28.55 9.27
N LYS A 262 -4.12 -27.71 8.53
CA LYS A 262 -2.66 -27.57 8.66
C LYS A 262 -2.23 -26.55 9.71
N TYR A 263 -2.96 -25.45 9.90
CA TYR A 263 -2.51 -24.27 10.64
C TYR A 263 -3.46 -23.88 11.80
N PRO A 264 -3.50 -24.66 12.89
CA PRO A 264 -4.37 -24.36 14.03
C PRO A 264 -3.98 -23.06 14.78
N HIS A 265 -2.73 -22.61 14.64
CA HIS A 265 -2.19 -21.41 15.27
C HIS A 265 -2.17 -20.18 14.36
N LEU A 266 -2.81 -20.27 13.19
CA LEU A 266 -2.83 -19.17 12.21
C LEU A 266 -3.50 -17.93 12.81
N ARG A 267 -2.79 -16.81 12.82
CA ARG A 267 -3.24 -15.50 13.32
C ARG A 267 -3.47 -14.51 12.20
N HIS A 268 -2.64 -14.54 11.16
CA HIS A 268 -2.68 -13.55 10.09
C HIS A 268 -2.75 -14.24 8.73
N ILE A 269 -3.74 -13.87 7.93
CA ILE A 269 -3.89 -14.37 6.57
C ILE A 269 -4.03 -13.19 5.62
N GLN A 270 -3.21 -13.17 4.58
CA GLN A 270 -3.26 -12.16 3.55
C GLN A 270 -3.27 -12.78 2.15
N PHE A 271 -4.21 -12.34 1.32
CA PHE A 271 -4.23 -12.62 -0.10
C PHE A 271 -4.15 -11.31 -0.89
N LYS A 272 -3.31 -11.27 -1.93
CA LYS A 272 -3.13 -10.11 -2.79
C LYS A 272 -3.08 -10.49 -4.27
N HIS A 273 -3.87 -9.81 -5.08
CA HIS A 273 -3.77 -9.88 -6.53
C HIS A 273 -2.84 -8.79 -7.07
N CYS A 274 -1.80 -9.19 -7.79
CA CYS A 274 -0.80 -8.29 -8.38
C CYS A 274 -0.97 -8.09 -9.89
N GLY A 275 -2.01 -8.67 -10.52
CA GLY A 275 -2.29 -8.55 -11.95
C GLY A 275 -2.88 -7.20 -12.36
N LEU A 276 -2.89 -6.93 -13.67
CA LEU A 276 -3.46 -5.71 -14.27
C LEU A 276 -5.01 -5.73 -14.34
N GLY A 277 -5.63 -6.87 -14.06
CA GLY A 277 -7.07 -7.05 -14.03
C GLY A 277 -7.58 -7.31 -12.63
N LYS A 278 -8.90 -7.47 -12.50
CA LYS A 278 -9.51 -8.10 -11.33
C LYS A 278 -9.62 -9.58 -11.66
N ASP A 279 -8.95 -10.42 -10.90
CA ASP A 279 -9.21 -11.86 -10.98
C ASP A 279 -10.55 -12.09 -10.30
N GLY A 280 -11.57 -12.38 -11.12
CA GLY A 280 -12.95 -12.47 -10.66
C GLY A 280 -13.20 -13.61 -9.69
N GLY A 281 -12.23 -14.54 -9.51
CA GLY A 281 -12.41 -15.78 -8.78
C GLY A 281 -13.62 -16.49 -9.37
N GLY A 282 -13.43 -17.27 -10.45
CA GLY A 282 -14.52 -17.75 -11.31
C GLY A 282 -15.80 -18.15 -10.55
N ASN A 283 -16.97 -17.88 -11.14
CA ASN A 283 -18.35 -17.93 -10.59
C ASN A 283 -18.81 -19.26 -9.95
N GLN A 284 -17.94 -19.98 -9.27
CA GLN A 284 -18.19 -21.23 -8.61
C GLN A 284 -18.68 -20.93 -7.19
N ILE A 285 -19.88 -21.41 -6.91
CA ILE A 285 -20.47 -21.38 -5.58
C ILE A 285 -19.59 -22.21 -4.65
N ILE A 286 -19.06 -21.58 -3.61
CA ILE A 286 -18.24 -22.26 -2.60
C ILE A 286 -19.18 -22.89 -1.56
N PRO A 287 -19.07 -24.21 -1.28
CA PRO A 287 -19.89 -24.84 -0.24
C PRO A 287 -19.63 -24.23 1.14
N ASP A 288 -20.70 -23.99 1.93
CA ASP A 288 -20.61 -23.43 3.29
C ASP A 288 -19.72 -24.25 4.25
N GLN A 289 -19.54 -25.55 3.98
CA GLN A 289 -18.66 -26.42 4.76
C GLN A 289 -17.21 -25.95 4.73
N VAL A 290 -16.75 -25.35 3.63
CA VAL A 290 -15.38 -24.82 3.48
C VAL A 290 -15.09 -23.78 4.55
N PHE A 291 -16.03 -22.85 4.74
CA PHE A 291 -15.90 -21.79 5.74
C PHE A 291 -16.07 -22.34 7.16
N THR A 292 -16.98 -23.30 7.35
CA THR A 292 -17.19 -23.97 8.64
C THR A 292 -15.91 -24.64 9.14
N LEU A 293 -15.26 -25.42 8.29
CA LEU A 293 -13.99 -26.07 8.60
C LEU A 293 -12.94 -25.03 9.01
N PHE A 294 -12.80 -23.96 8.24
CA PHE A 294 -11.84 -22.90 8.51
C PHE A 294 -12.08 -22.18 9.84
N THR A 295 -13.32 -21.77 10.12
CA THR A 295 -13.66 -21.09 11.38
C THR A 295 -13.40 -21.97 12.61
N HIS A 296 -13.58 -23.30 12.48
CA HIS A 296 -13.33 -24.25 13.55
C HIS A 296 -11.86 -24.63 13.72
N GLY A 297 -11.13 -24.77 12.62
CA GLY A 297 -9.72 -25.17 12.61
C GLY A 297 -8.78 -24.02 12.97
N CYS A 298 -9.07 -22.80 12.50
CA CYS A 298 -8.21 -21.63 12.66
C CYS A 298 -8.80 -20.62 13.67
N ARG A 299 -9.00 -21.03 14.93
CA ARG A 299 -9.65 -20.19 15.95
C ARG A 299 -8.83 -19.00 16.42
N GLN A 300 -7.52 -19.03 16.19
CA GLN A 300 -6.59 -17.97 16.60
C GLN A 300 -6.46 -16.85 15.57
N VAL A 301 -7.21 -16.91 14.45
CA VAL A 301 -7.13 -15.88 13.41
C VAL A 301 -7.53 -14.54 13.99
N LYS A 302 -6.58 -13.60 13.94
CA LYS A 302 -6.72 -12.21 14.38
C LYS A 302 -6.97 -11.25 13.24
N SER A 303 -6.39 -11.52 12.06
CA SER A 303 -6.59 -10.65 10.91
C SER A 303 -6.70 -11.40 9.60
N ILE A 304 -7.68 -10.99 8.79
CA ILE A 304 -7.83 -11.43 7.40
C ILE A 304 -7.72 -10.21 6.48
N ARG A 305 -6.80 -10.27 5.52
CA ARG A 305 -6.56 -9.19 4.56
C ARG A 305 -6.70 -9.66 3.12
N TRP A 306 -7.61 -9.05 2.37
CA TRP A 306 -7.68 -9.17 0.92
C TRP A 306 -7.19 -7.89 0.26
N SER A 307 -6.43 -8.00 -0.82
CA SER A 307 -5.91 -6.85 -1.56
C SER A 307 -6.05 -7.06 -3.05
N ASN A 308 -6.83 -6.20 -3.71
CA ASN A 308 -7.17 -6.29 -5.14
C ASN A 308 -7.87 -7.62 -5.50
N ILE A 309 -8.62 -8.19 -4.55
CA ILE A 309 -9.38 -9.44 -4.74
C ILE A 309 -10.85 -9.12 -4.55
N ILE A 310 -11.68 -9.58 -5.49
CA ILE A 310 -13.12 -9.51 -5.36
C ILE A 310 -13.56 -10.59 -4.38
N VAL A 311 -14.11 -10.18 -3.24
CA VAL A 311 -14.76 -11.08 -2.29
C VAL A 311 -16.24 -11.11 -2.64
N GLN A 312 -16.71 -12.24 -3.19
CA GLN A 312 -18.10 -12.38 -3.64
C GLN A 312 -19.08 -12.48 -2.47
N HIS A 313 -20.35 -12.16 -2.70
CA HIS A 313 -21.37 -12.13 -1.65
C HIS A 313 -21.58 -13.49 -0.97
N ASP A 314 -21.60 -14.57 -1.73
CA ASP A 314 -21.70 -15.95 -1.23
C ASP A 314 -20.50 -16.32 -0.35
N GLN A 315 -19.29 -15.88 -0.71
CA GLN A 315 -18.08 -16.10 0.08
C GLN A 315 -18.10 -15.30 1.40
N GLN A 316 -18.60 -14.06 1.36
CA GLN A 316 -18.82 -13.25 2.56
C GLN A 316 -19.84 -13.94 3.47
N LYS A 317 -20.98 -14.33 2.89
CA LYS A 317 -22.04 -15.01 3.61
C LYS A 317 -21.50 -16.29 4.24
N GLY A 318 -20.84 -17.17 3.49
CA GLY A 318 -20.27 -18.40 4.02
C GLY A 318 -19.29 -18.16 5.18
N LEU A 319 -18.42 -17.15 5.08
CA LEU A 319 -17.45 -16.83 6.14
C LEU A 319 -18.12 -16.26 7.41
N PHE A 320 -19.18 -15.45 7.28
CA PHE A 320 -19.75 -14.69 8.39
C PHE A 320 -21.09 -15.22 8.92
N SER A 321 -21.96 -15.79 8.08
CA SER A 321 -23.27 -16.30 8.54
C SER A 321 -23.13 -17.43 9.55
N LEU A 322 -22.03 -18.19 9.47
CA LEU A 322 -21.70 -19.22 10.47
C LEU A 322 -21.37 -18.60 11.83
N CYS A 323 -20.81 -17.39 11.85
CA CYS A 323 -20.53 -16.67 13.09
C CYS A 323 -21.82 -16.23 13.77
N ASP A 324 -22.76 -15.71 12.98
CA ASP A 324 -24.02 -15.18 13.51
C ASP A 324 -24.95 -16.30 14.03
N GLN A 325 -25.01 -17.45 13.34
CA GLN A 325 -25.79 -18.61 13.80
C GLN A 325 -25.30 -19.18 15.14
N HIS A 326 -23.98 -19.16 15.37
CA HIS A 326 -23.40 -19.63 16.63
C HIS A 326 -23.59 -18.63 17.77
N HIS A 327 -23.55 -17.31 17.47
CA HIS A 327 -23.79 -16.26 18.46
C HIS A 327 -25.19 -16.40 19.10
N GLN A 328 -26.21 -16.69 18.30
CA GLN A 328 -27.59 -16.86 18.78
C GLN A 328 -27.79 -18.13 19.63
N LYS A 329 -26.97 -19.18 19.43
CA LYS A 329 -27.15 -20.49 20.09
C LYS A 329 -26.29 -20.70 21.35
N GLN A 330 -25.63 -19.66 21.88
CA GLN A 330 -24.67 -19.75 23.00
C GLN A 330 -23.57 -20.82 22.81
N GLN A 331 -23.29 -21.22 21.56
CA GLN A 331 -22.21 -22.16 21.29
C GLN A 331 -20.90 -21.39 21.12
N LYS A 332 -19.77 -22.05 21.42
CA LYS A 332 -18.41 -21.49 21.36
C LYS A 332 -18.26 -20.63 20.09
N GLN A 333 -18.04 -19.32 20.27
CA GLN A 333 -17.97 -18.37 19.18
C GLN A 333 -16.86 -18.78 18.19
N PRO A 334 -17.18 -18.97 16.89
CA PRO A 334 -16.15 -19.05 15.86
C PRO A 334 -15.39 -17.72 15.84
N PHE A 335 -14.06 -17.79 15.67
CA PHE A 335 -13.16 -16.63 15.68
C PHE A 335 -13.18 -15.76 16.96
N LEU A 336 -12.97 -16.38 18.12
CA LEU A 336 -12.87 -15.67 19.42
C LEU A 336 -11.85 -14.50 19.41
N HIS A 337 -10.86 -14.54 18.53
CA HIS A 337 -9.75 -13.59 18.48
C HIS A 337 -9.69 -12.74 17.22
N LEU A 338 -10.69 -12.79 16.33
CA LEU A 338 -10.67 -11.98 15.11
C LEU A 338 -10.84 -10.51 15.51
N GLU A 339 -9.78 -9.73 15.32
CA GLU A 339 -9.70 -8.32 15.72
C GLU A 339 -9.87 -7.39 14.51
N ARG A 340 -9.52 -7.87 13.31
CA ARG A 340 -9.39 -6.99 12.15
C ARG A 340 -9.69 -7.68 10.82
N ILE A 341 -10.59 -7.08 10.05
CA ILE A 341 -10.82 -7.44 8.66
C ILE A 341 -10.45 -6.26 7.77
N GLU A 342 -9.66 -6.53 6.73
CA GLU A 342 -9.27 -5.54 5.74
C GLU A 342 -9.51 -6.09 4.35
N ALA A 343 -10.41 -5.48 3.57
CA ALA A 343 -10.39 -5.71 2.14
C ALA A 343 -10.10 -4.41 1.40
N TYR A 344 -9.01 -4.47 0.64
CA TYR A 344 -8.64 -3.46 -0.30
C TYR A 344 -9.11 -3.88 -1.68
N GLU A 345 -9.93 -3.02 -2.28
CA GLU A 345 -10.44 -3.08 -3.65
C GLU A 345 -11.43 -4.24 -3.93
N ASN A 346 -12.72 -3.86 -4.05
CA ASN A 346 -13.86 -4.61 -4.58
C ASN A 346 -14.51 -5.65 -3.65
N PHE A 347 -15.06 -5.22 -2.52
CA PHE A 347 -16.27 -5.87 -2.02
C PHE A 347 -17.37 -5.71 -3.08
N GLN A 348 -17.82 -6.80 -3.68
CA GLN A 348 -19.02 -6.77 -4.50
C GLN A 348 -20.23 -6.65 -3.57
N ILE A 349 -20.93 -5.55 -3.72
CA ILE A 349 -22.22 -5.36 -3.07
C ILE A 349 -23.22 -6.12 -3.94
N PRO A 350 -24.00 -7.07 -3.38
CA PRO A 350 -25.05 -7.73 -4.15
C PRO A 350 -26.08 -6.69 -4.60
N GLY A 351 -26.71 -6.90 -5.77
CA GLY A 351 -27.81 -6.04 -6.22
C GLY A 351 -28.95 -5.95 -5.18
N SER A 352 -29.16 -7.04 -4.43
CA SER A 352 -30.01 -7.07 -3.26
C SER A 352 -29.22 -6.80 -1.97
N ILE A 353 -28.91 -5.51 -1.73
CA ILE A 353 -28.19 -5.03 -0.54
C ILE A 353 -28.71 -5.64 0.77
N GLN A 354 -30.02 -5.83 0.90
CA GLN A 354 -30.68 -6.37 2.11
C GLN A 354 -30.13 -7.74 2.57
N PHE A 355 -29.54 -8.53 1.66
CA PHE A 355 -28.96 -9.82 2.01
C PHE A 355 -27.45 -9.77 2.25
N SER A 356 -26.81 -8.61 2.11
CA SER A 356 -25.39 -8.46 2.39
C SER A 356 -25.12 -8.63 3.88
N PRO A 357 -24.10 -9.40 4.29
CA PRO A 357 -23.65 -9.45 5.68
C PRO A 357 -23.25 -8.08 6.23
N LEU A 358 -22.90 -7.12 5.36
CA LEU A 358 -22.64 -5.73 5.74
C LEU A 358 -23.89 -5.00 6.24
N VAL A 359 -25.08 -5.42 5.81
CA VAL A 359 -26.37 -4.76 6.11
C VAL A 359 -27.09 -5.40 7.28
N GLN A 360 -26.78 -6.67 7.57
CA GLN A 360 -27.40 -7.36 8.69
C GLN A 360 -26.94 -6.72 9.99
N GLN A 361 -27.88 -6.07 10.67
CA GLN A 361 -27.68 -5.51 11.99
C GLN A 361 -27.18 -6.63 12.93
N ASP A 362 -26.13 -6.32 13.70
CA ASP A 362 -25.47 -7.23 14.64
C ASP A 362 -24.68 -8.39 13.99
N SER A 363 -24.28 -8.27 12.71
CA SER A 363 -23.35 -9.24 12.11
C SER A 363 -21.94 -9.07 12.69
N LEU A 364 -21.25 -10.19 12.97
CA LEU A 364 -19.85 -10.16 13.45
C LEU A 364 -18.94 -9.37 12.49
N MET A 365 -19.22 -9.44 11.19
CA MET A 365 -18.47 -8.72 10.17
C MET A 365 -18.54 -7.20 10.40
N SER A 366 -19.73 -6.67 10.65
CA SER A 366 -19.93 -5.23 10.89
C SER A 366 -19.16 -4.73 12.12
N ASP A 367 -19.11 -5.56 13.17
CA ASP A 367 -18.37 -5.23 14.39
C ASP A 367 -16.85 -5.34 14.23
N LEU A 368 -16.32 -6.17 13.34
CA LEU A 368 -14.87 -6.39 13.23
C LEU A 368 -14.19 -5.65 12.07
N LEU A 369 -14.96 -5.06 11.17
CA LEU A 369 -14.42 -4.41 9.97
C LEU A 369 -13.83 -3.03 10.31
N THR A 370 -12.50 -2.91 10.27
CA THR A 370 -11.81 -1.64 10.58
C THR A 370 -11.39 -0.85 9.35
N SER A 371 -11.25 -1.51 8.19
CA SER A 371 -10.85 -0.90 6.93
C SER A 371 -11.57 -1.54 5.75
N LEU A 372 -12.24 -0.72 4.96
CA LEU A 372 -13.03 -1.17 3.81
C LEU A 372 -12.66 -0.38 2.56
N THR A 373 -12.60 -1.07 1.42
CA THR A 373 -12.57 -0.43 0.12
C THR A 373 -13.75 -0.88 -0.74
N ILE A 374 -14.53 0.08 -1.22
CA ILE A 374 -15.66 -0.16 -2.11
C ILE A 374 -15.39 0.29 -3.54
N GLY A 375 -15.99 -0.46 -4.47
CA GLY A 375 -15.98 -0.19 -5.90
C GLY A 375 -17.19 0.63 -6.35
N GLN A 376 -17.48 0.59 -7.65
CA GLN A 376 -18.74 1.07 -8.21
C GLN A 376 -19.91 0.21 -7.68
N PRO A 377 -21.04 0.82 -7.26
CA PRO A 377 -22.22 0.07 -6.87
C PRO A 377 -22.82 -0.70 -8.07
N PRO A 378 -23.58 -1.78 -7.83
CA PRO A 378 -24.46 -2.37 -8.84
C PRO A 378 -25.42 -1.33 -9.45
N ALA A 379 -25.85 -1.55 -10.69
CA ALA A 379 -26.72 -0.60 -11.40
C ALA A 379 -28.09 -0.39 -10.72
N ASP A 380 -28.56 -1.37 -9.97
CA ASP A 380 -29.82 -1.38 -9.21
C ASP A 380 -29.69 -0.81 -7.79
N VAL A 381 -28.48 -0.42 -7.39
CA VAL A 381 -28.17 0.00 -6.02
C VAL A 381 -27.63 1.42 -6.01
N THR A 382 -28.25 2.29 -5.22
CA THR A 382 -27.79 3.67 -5.05
C THR A 382 -26.56 3.75 -4.15
N THR A 383 -25.71 4.76 -4.36
CA THR A 383 -24.55 5.04 -3.49
C THR A 383 -24.95 5.31 -2.04
N ALA A 384 -26.10 5.92 -1.80
CA ALA A 384 -26.64 6.15 -0.45
C ALA A 384 -26.95 4.82 0.27
N GLN A 385 -27.62 3.88 -0.41
CA GLN A 385 -27.89 2.55 0.16
C GLN A 385 -26.59 1.78 0.46
N VAL A 386 -25.57 1.93 -0.38
CA VAL A 386 -24.23 1.38 -0.09
C VAL A 386 -23.63 1.98 1.17
N LEU A 387 -23.69 3.30 1.33
CA LEU A 387 -23.13 3.97 2.50
C LEU A 387 -23.91 3.64 3.76
N GLU A 388 -25.24 3.56 3.68
CA GLU A 388 -26.12 3.11 4.76
C GLU A 388 -25.76 1.69 5.20
N ALA A 389 -25.57 0.77 4.25
CA ALA A 389 -25.08 -0.59 4.52
C ALA A 389 -23.77 -0.56 5.31
N ILE A 390 -22.79 0.21 4.85
CA ILE A 390 -21.48 0.35 5.48
C ILE A 390 -21.60 1.00 6.87
N GLY A 391 -22.59 1.85 7.09
CA GLY A 391 -22.82 2.53 8.37
C GLY A 391 -23.10 1.59 9.54
N HIS A 392 -23.54 0.35 9.28
CA HIS A 392 -23.64 -0.67 10.32
C HIS A 392 -22.27 -1.10 10.87
N CYS A 393 -21.18 -0.84 10.14
CA CYS A 393 -19.82 -1.20 10.55
C CYS A 393 -19.27 -0.20 11.59
N ARG A 394 -19.64 -0.37 12.86
CA ARG A 394 -19.35 0.59 13.95
C ARG A 394 -17.86 0.80 14.22
N ASN A 395 -17.02 -0.16 13.86
CA ASN A 395 -15.57 -0.08 14.06
C ASN A 395 -14.80 0.33 12.79
N LEU A 396 -15.50 0.79 11.74
CA LEU A 396 -14.86 1.21 10.49
C LEU A 396 -14.10 2.54 10.67
N VAL A 397 -12.77 2.44 10.79
CA VAL A 397 -11.86 3.58 10.98
C VAL A 397 -11.36 4.13 9.64
N SER A 398 -11.30 3.31 8.59
CA SER A 398 -10.76 3.68 7.28
C SER A 398 -11.67 3.22 6.14
N LEU A 399 -12.10 4.15 5.30
CA LEU A 399 -12.93 3.89 4.12
C LEU A 399 -12.23 4.39 2.87
N LYS A 400 -12.17 3.54 1.86
CA LYS A 400 -11.65 3.84 0.54
C LYS A 400 -12.74 3.66 -0.51
N ILE A 401 -13.16 4.73 -1.18
CA ILE A 401 -14.14 4.68 -2.29
C ILE A 401 -13.35 4.82 -3.58
N GLN A 402 -13.43 3.84 -4.48
CA GLN A 402 -12.66 3.85 -5.72
C GLN A 402 -13.43 3.24 -6.89
N GLU A 403 -13.57 4.01 -7.98
CA GLU A 403 -14.11 3.50 -9.24
C GLU A 403 -12.99 3.25 -10.27
N CYS A 404 -13.31 2.48 -11.32
CA CYS A 404 -12.39 2.28 -12.44
C CYS A 404 -12.28 3.54 -13.30
N PHE A 405 -13.39 4.27 -13.44
CA PHE A 405 -13.53 5.49 -14.20
C PHE A 405 -14.51 6.39 -13.44
N VAL A 406 -14.31 7.70 -13.49
CA VAL A 406 -15.27 8.67 -12.94
C VAL A 406 -16.52 8.62 -13.81
N ASP A 407 -17.55 7.89 -13.35
CA ASP A 407 -18.87 7.99 -13.96
C ASP A 407 -19.53 9.29 -13.46
N PRO A 408 -19.81 10.26 -14.35
CA PRO A 408 -20.43 11.50 -13.94
C PRO A 408 -21.82 11.34 -13.32
N GLU A 409 -22.50 10.22 -13.53
CA GLU A 409 -23.85 9.93 -13.02
C GLU A 409 -23.80 9.29 -11.63
N VAL A 410 -22.68 8.64 -11.28
CA VAL A 410 -22.49 8.01 -9.97
C VAL A 410 -21.81 9.00 -9.02
N ALA A 411 -22.62 9.65 -8.20
CA ALA A 411 -22.16 10.58 -7.18
C ALA A 411 -22.29 9.99 -5.78
N TYR A 412 -21.31 10.25 -4.92
CA TYR A 412 -21.40 9.96 -3.49
C TYR A 412 -21.68 11.26 -2.73
N GLY A 413 -22.76 11.27 -1.95
CA GLY A 413 -23.06 12.36 -1.03
C GLY A 413 -22.05 12.38 0.11
N MET A 414 -21.32 13.50 0.28
CA MET A 414 -20.41 13.65 1.40
C MET A 414 -21.17 13.66 2.73
N ASP A 415 -22.39 14.21 2.75
CA ASP A 415 -23.31 14.15 3.88
C ASP A 415 -23.64 12.69 4.26
N ASP A 416 -23.90 11.83 3.29
CA ASP A 416 -24.20 10.41 3.52
C ASP A 416 -22.98 9.69 4.11
N VAL A 417 -21.77 9.94 3.56
CA VAL A 417 -20.53 9.34 4.09
C VAL A 417 -20.36 9.69 5.56
N LEU A 418 -20.53 10.96 5.93
CA LEU A 418 -20.37 11.42 7.30
C LEU A 418 -21.54 11.02 8.22
N THR A 419 -22.75 10.84 7.68
CA THR A 419 -23.93 10.42 8.44
C THR A 419 -23.81 8.94 8.83
N TYR A 420 -23.50 8.09 7.85
CA TYR A 420 -23.52 6.65 8.06
C TYR A 420 -22.21 6.13 8.67
N CYS A 421 -21.05 6.66 8.28
CA CYS A 421 -19.75 6.12 8.73
C CYS A 421 -19.23 6.83 9.99
N THR A 422 -19.97 6.79 11.10
CA THR A 422 -19.74 7.64 12.28
C THR A 422 -18.39 7.47 12.99
N SER A 423 -17.69 6.35 12.79
CA SER A 423 -16.37 6.06 13.39
C SER A 423 -15.19 6.35 12.47
N LEU A 424 -15.46 6.87 11.27
CA LEU A 424 -14.49 7.01 10.20
C LEU A 424 -13.46 8.10 10.50
N GLN A 425 -12.18 7.71 10.59
CA GLN A 425 -11.05 8.62 10.80
C GLN A 425 -10.28 8.92 9.52
N THR A 426 -10.27 8.00 8.55
CA THR A 426 -9.57 8.16 7.27
C THR A 426 -10.50 7.89 6.10
N LEU A 427 -10.69 8.90 5.24
CA LEU A 427 -11.44 8.77 3.98
C LEU A 427 -10.49 8.94 2.79
N TYR A 428 -10.44 7.94 1.92
CA TYR A 428 -9.74 8.00 0.65
C TYR A 428 -10.73 7.85 -0.50
N VAL A 429 -10.77 8.81 -1.42
CA VAL A 429 -11.67 8.79 -2.57
C VAL A 429 -10.85 8.89 -3.84
N LYS A 430 -11.05 7.97 -4.78
CA LYS A 430 -10.30 7.92 -6.02
C LYS A 430 -11.18 7.66 -7.23
N ASP A 431 -10.99 8.47 -8.27
CA ASP A 431 -11.74 8.35 -9.53
C ASP A 431 -13.27 8.37 -9.31
N VAL A 432 -13.77 9.17 -8.35
CA VAL A 432 -15.18 9.25 -7.93
C VAL A 432 -15.67 10.70 -7.93
N HIS A 433 -16.97 10.92 -8.11
CA HIS A 433 -17.61 12.23 -7.95
C HIS A 433 -18.23 12.40 -6.55
N LEU A 434 -17.88 13.47 -5.84
CA LEU A 434 -18.44 13.84 -4.55
C LEU A 434 -19.42 15.01 -4.68
N VAL A 435 -20.57 14.91 -4.02
CA VAL A 435 -21.58 15.98 -3.98
C VAL A 435 -21.92 16.34 -2.55
N ALA A 436 -22.38 17.58 -2.34
CA ALA A 436 -22.96 18.02 -1.09
C ALA A 436 -24.46 18.25 -1.31
N ALA A 437 -25.28 17.88 -0.32
CA ALA A 437 -26.70 18.18 -0.38
C ALA A 437 -26.94 19.68 -0.16
N ALA A 438 -27.63 20.34 -1.10
CA ALA A 438 -27.85 21.79 -1.06
C ALA A 438 -28.61 22.29 0.19
N ALA A 439 -29.34 21.41 0.87
CA ALA A 439 -30.22 21.74 2.00
C ALA A 439 -30.00 20.84 3.23
N SER A 440 -28.83 20.21 3.38
CA SER A 440 -28.58 19.39 4.58
C SER A 440 -28.45 20.28 5.82
N ASN A 441 -29.57 20.39 6.55
CA ASN A 441 -29.61 20.78 7.96
C ASN A 441 -29.10 19.64 8.86
N SER A 442 -28.33 18.70 8.31
CA SER A 442 -27.86 17.53 9.03
C SER A 442 -26.99 18.02 10.20
N ARG A 443 -27.44 17.69 11.41
CA ARG A 443 -26.78 18.06 12.67
C ARG A 443 -25.51 17.24 12.91
N ILE A 444 -24.78 16.89 11.85
CA ILE A 444 -23.55 16.14 11.94
C ILE A 444 -22.51 17.10 12.50
N ALA A 445 -22.33 17.06 13.81
CA ALA A 445 -21.30 17.79 14.52
C ALA A 445 -20.30 16.78 15.10
N ASN A 446 -19.03 17.15 15.09
CA ASN A 446 -17.95 16.40 15.75
C ASN A 446 -17.64 15.02 15.15
N HIS A 447 -17.82 14.84 13.85
CA HIS A 447 -17.41 13.64 13.15
C HIS A 447 -15.89 13.39 13.33
N PRO A 448 -15.42 12.16 13.59
CA PRO A 448 -14.04 11.86 13.97
C PRO A 448 -13.02 11.85 12.82
N LEU A 449 -13.40 12.34 11.63
CA LEU A 449 -12.55 12.31 10.45
C LEU A 449 -11.30 13.17 10.68
N LYS A 450 -10.12 12.54 10.59
CA LYS A 450 -8.81 13.19 10.74
C LYS A 450 -8.12 13.40 9.40
N LYS A 451 -8.28 12.43 8.48
CA LYS A 451 -7.57 12.39 7.22
C LYS A 451 -8.51 12.26 6.03
N LEU A 452 -8.40 13.19 5.09
CA LEU A 452 -9.10 13.17 3.80
C LEU A 452 -8.09 13.14 2.65
N LYS A 453 -8.25 12.18 1.74
CA LYS A 453 -7.44 12.10 0.53
C LYS A 453 -8.31 11.91 -0.70
N LEU A 454 -8.31 12.89 -1.59
CA LEU A 454 -8.98 12.85 -2.88
C LEU A 454 -7.93 12.66 -3.98
N LYS A 455 -8.14 11.70 -4.88
CA LYS A 455 -7.22 11.43 -5.99
C LYS A 455 -7.97 11.23 -7.30
N ARG A 456 -7.79 12.14 -8.25
CA ARG A 456 -8.53 12.16 -9.52
C ARG A 456 -10.04 12.11 -9.31
N ALA A 457 -10.47 12.61 -8.15
CA ALA A 457 -11.86 12.75 -7.80
C ALA A 457 -12.35 14.11 -8.30
N SER A 458 -13.65 14.17 -8.56
CA SER A 458 -14.33 15.43 -8.80
C SER A 458 -15.25 15.76 -7.64
N PHE A 459 -15.51 17.03 -7.40
CA PHE A 459 -16.44 17.44 -6.35
C PHE A 459 -17.27 18.66 -6.76
N ASN A 460 -18.41 18.87 -6.11
CA ASN A 460 -19.20 20.09 -6.23
C ASN A 460 -18.82 21.12 -5.14
N GLU A 461 -19.25 22.36 -5.34
CA GLU A 461 -19.33 23.37 -4.30
C GLU A 461 -20.13 22.83 -3.10
N GLY A 462 -19.74 23.24 -1.90
CA GLY A 462 -20.38 22.75 -0.67
C GLY A 462 -19.72 21.53 -0.04
N VAL A 463 -18.99 20.69 -0.79
CA VAL A 463 -18.35 19.47 -0.21
C VAL A 463 -17.41 19.84 0.93
N PHE A 464 -16.55 20.84 0.73
CA PHE A 464 -15.66 21.32 1.80
C PHE A 464 -16.40 22.10 2.90
N ASP A 465 -17.54 22.72 2.62
CA ASP A 465 -18.37 23.37 3.64
C ASP A 465 -18.99 22.35 4.60
N VAL A 466 -19.50 21.24 4.05
CA VAL A 466 -19.99 20.08 4.84
C VAL A 466 -18.87 19.53 5.70
N ILE A 467 -17.70 19.26 5.11
CA ILE A 467 -16.52 18.75 5.84
C ILE A 467 -16.10 19.74 6.94
N SER A 468 -16.05 21.04 6.64
CA SER A 468 -15.61 22.04 7.61
C SER A 468 -16.53 22.12 8.81
N ARG A 469 -17.85 22.03 8.59
CA ARG A 469 -18.85 22.04 9.67
C ARG A 469 -18.81 20.76 10.50
N ALA A 470 -18.70 19.60 9.85
CA ALA A 470 -18.88 18.30 10.49
C ALA A 470 -17.59 17.74 11.13
N CYS A 471 -16.41 18.03 10.58
CA CYS A 471 -15.15 17.37 10.93
C CYS A 471 -14.15 18.33 11.60
N PRO A 472 -14.33 18.70 12.89
CA PRO A 472 -13.42 19.61 13.58
C PRO A 472 -12.03 19.01 13.83
N LYS A 473 -11.89 17.68 13.80
CA LYS A 473 -10.63 16.95 14.02
C LYS A 473 -9.82 16.71 12.74
N LEU A 474 -10.29 17.22 11.60
CA LEU A 474 -9.60 17.07 10.33
C LEU A 474 -8.27 17.85 10.37
N ASP A 475 -7.15 17.14 10.28
CA ASP A 475 -5.80 17.72 10.33
C ASP A 475 -5.00 17.51 9.03
N HIS A 476 -5.43 16.59 8.17
CA HIS A 476 -4.72 16.23 6.95
C HIS A 476 -5.65 16.16 5.75
N VAL A 477 -5.37 16.98 4.73
CA VAL A 477 -6.09 17.00 3.46
C VAL A 477 -5.12 16.90 2.30
N GLU A 478 -5.33 15.92 1.41
CA GLU A 478 -4.53 15.74 0.19
C GLU A 478 -5.43 15.65 -1.05
N LEU A 479 -5.28 16.58 -2.00
CA LEU A 479 -6.01 16.66 -3.26
C LEU A 479 -5.04 16.44 -4.44
N LEU A 480 -5.19 15.33 -5.16
CA LEU A 480 -4.26 14.93 -6.23
C LEU A 480 -4.99 14.78 -7.56
N GLY A 481 -4.80 15.71 -8.49
CA GLY A 481 -5.42 15.69 -9.80
C GLY A 481 -6.95 15.87 -9.73
N CYS A 482 -7.44 16.59 -8.72
CA CYS A 482 -8.87 16.79 -8.51
C CYS A 482 -9.43 17.94 -9.36
N PHE A 483 -10.75 17.99 -9.50
CA PHE A 483 -11.41 19.15 -10.11
C PHE A 483 -12.78 19.43 -9.50
N GLN A 484 -13.17 20.71 -9.47
CA GLN A 484 -14.53 21.10 -9.12
C GLN A 484 -15.40 21.11 -10.38
N ARG A 485 -16.61 20.56 -10.35
CA ARG A 485 -17.41 20.32 -11.56
C ARG A 485 -18.44 21.42 -11.85
N ASP A 486 -19.03 21.99 -10.82
CA ASP A 486 -20.18 22.87 -10.88
C ASP A 486 -19.83 24.35 -11.02
N ARG A 487 -18.58 24.74 -10.77
CA ARG A 487 -18.04 26.09 -11.01
C ARG A 487 -16.89 26.09 -12.00
N ARG A 488 -16.86 27.14 -12.83
CA ARG A 488 -15.88 27.30 -13.92
C ARG A 488 -14.78 28.31 -13.57
N ASP A 489 -15.15 29.30 -12.78
CA ASP A 489 -14.38 30.48 -12.41
C ASP A 489 -13.45 30.24 -11.22
N GLN A 490 -13.89 29.41 -10.26
CA GLN A 490 -13.13 29.17 -9.05
C GLN A 490 -13.30 27.75 -8.49
N VAL A 491 -12.25 27.27 -7.83
CA VAL A 491 -12.31 26.11 -6.93
C VAL A 491 -12.31 26.59 -5.49
N ARG A 492 -13.28 26.16 -4.69
CA ARG A 492 -13.39 26.56 -3.28
C ARG A 492 -13.01 25.41 -2.34
N ILE A 493 -12.01 25.63 -1.50
CA ILE A 493 -11.60 24.74 -0.42
C ILE A 493 -11.76 25.52 0.88
N LEU A 494 -12.95 25.47 1.47
CA LEU A 494 -13.27 26.23 2.68
C LEU A 494 -13.20 25.29 3.89
N LEU A 495 -12.20 25.50 4.74
CA LEU A 495 -11.97 24.77 5.98
C LEU A 495 -11.73 25.73 7.16
N PRO A 496 -12.54 26.80 7.33
CA PRO A 496 -12.26 27.88 8.29
C PRO A 496 -12.23 27.44 9.76
N ARG A 497 -12.72 26.23 10.09
CA ARG A 497 -12.74 25.69 11.45
C ARG A 497 -11.55 24.76 11.76
N GLN A 498 -10.78 24.36 10.75
CA GLN A 498 -9.77 23.31 10.85
C GLN A 498 -8.38 23.89 11.11
N GLU A 499 -7.64 23.24 12.02
CA GLU A 499 -6.21 23.44 12.26
C GLU A 499 -5.46 22.29 11.60
N LEU A 500 -4.87 22.55 10.43
CA LEU A 500 -4.30 21.50 9.59
C LEU A 500 -2.82 21.29 9.89
N THR A 501 -2.39 20.06 10.12
CA THR A 501 -0.98 19.68 10.01
C THR A 501 -0.53 19.74 8.55
N THR A 502 -1.38 19.32 7.60
CA THR A 502 -1.02 19.32 6.19
C THR A 502 -2.21 19.58 5.28
N LEU A 503 -2.05 20.55 4.38
CA LEU A 503 -2.91 20.72 3.21
C LEU A 503 -2.04 20.59 1.95
N LYS A 504 -2.25 19.53 1.19
CA LYS A 504 -1.52 19.27 -0.05
C LYS A 504 -2.46 19.33 -1.24
N ILE A 505 -2.17 20.20 -2.18
CA ILE A 505 -2.92 20.37 -3.42
C ILE A 505 -1.97 20.14 -4.58
N GLN A 506 -2.32 19.25 -5.50
CA GLN A 506 -1.50 18.97 -6.67
C GLN A 506 -2.39 18.78 -7.88
N GLY A 507 -2.23 19.60 -8.92
CA GLY A 507 -2.97 19.48 -10.18
C GLY A 507 -4.48 19.71 -10.08
N LEU A 508 -4.92 20.69 -9.28
CA LEU A 508 -6.33 21.06 -9.11
C LEU A 508 -6.87 21.85 -10.32
N ARG A 509 -8.14 21.66 -10.70
CA ARG A 509 -8.78 22.31 -11.88
C ARG A 509 -10.23 22.73 -11.61
N THR A 510 -10.76 23.68 -12.38
CA THR A 510 -12.19 24.06 -12.41
C THR A 510 -13.02 23.30 -13.45
N ARG A 511 -12.39 22.52 -14.34
CA ARG A 511 -13.08 21.74 -15.39
C ARG A 511 -12.43 20.39 -15.63
N ARG A 512 -13.19 19.50 -16.26
CA ARG A 512 -12.65 18.23 -16.79
C ARG A 512 -11.56 18.56 -17.81
N TYR A 513 -10.38 17.99 -17.56
CA TYR A 513 -9.12 18.07 -18.30
C TYR A 513 -9.15 18.75 -19.69
N TYR A 514 -9.06 20.08 -19.71
CA TYR A 514 -8.36 20.76 -20.81
C TYR A 514 -6.89 20.81 -20.44
N ALA A 515 -6.04 20.11 -21.20
CA ALA A 515 -4.62 19.97 -20.88
C ALA A 515 -3.90 21.33 -20.84
N GLY A 516 -4.39 22.33 -21.58
CA GLY A 516 -3.85 23.70 -21.60
C GLY A 516 -4.28 24.59 -20.43
N CYS A 517 -5.43 24.32 -19.80
CA CYS A 517 -5.99 25.22 -18.78
C CYS A 517 -5.49 24.83 -17.38
N ARG A 518 -4.55 25.59 -16.84
CA ARG A 518 -3.88 25.33 -15.56
C ARG A 518 -4.13 26.47 -14.59
N ILE A 519 -4.59 26.15 -13.38
CA ILE A 519 -4.79 27.18 -12.36
C ILE A 519 -3.42 27.69 -11.92
N ARG A 520 -3.22 29.01 -12.04
CA ARG A 520 -1.99 29.69 -11.60
C ARG A 520 -2.21 30.62 -10.42
N PHE A 521 -3.45 31.03 -10.16
CA PHE A 521 -3.79 31.95 -9.08
C PHE A 521 -4.38 31.20 -7.89
N PHE A 522 -3.85 31.50 -6.70
CA PHE A 522 -4.26 30.90 -5.44
C PHE A 522 -4.51 32.01 -4.41
N GLN A 523 -5.76 32.15 -3.99
CA GLN A 523 -6.12 32.95 -2.84
C GLN A 523 -6.04 32.05 -1.60
N VAL A 524 -5.08 32.32 -0.72
CA VAL A 524 -4.89 31.60 0.55
C VAL A 524 -5.23 32.54 1.69
N ASN A 525 -6.36 32.30 2.34
CA ASN A 525 -7.01 33.23 3.25
C ASN A 525 -7.20 34.61 2.57
N GLN A 526 -6.49 35.63 3.03
CA GLN A 526 -6.56 36.99 2.48
C GLN A 526 -5.43 37.30 1.46
N SER A 527 -4.41 36.44 1.38
CA SER A 527 -3.24 36.64 0.53
C SER A 527 -3.43 35.98 -0.84
N TRP A 528 -2.88 36.59 -1.89
CA TRP A 528 -2.87 36.03 -3.23
C TRP A 528 -1.48 35.58 -3.64
N TYR A 529 -1.43 34.47 -4.37
CA TYR A 529 -0.22 33.86 -4.86
C TYR A 529 -0.35 33.53 -6.35
N TYR A 530 0.74 33.69 -7.09
CA TYR A 530 0.83 33.38 -8.51
C TYR A 530 1.95 32.37 -8.79
N MET A 531 1.62 31.34 -9.57
CA MET A 531 2.55 30.31 -10.02
C MET A 531 3.07 30.67 -11.42
N SER A 532 4.18 31.44 -11.48
CA SER A 532 4.76 31.92 -12.74
C SER A 532 5.53 30.84 -13.51
N GLN A 533 6.18 29.91 -12.81
CA GLN A 533 7.00 28.85 -13.39
C GLN A 533 6.59 27.50 -12.81
N TYR A 534 6.36 26.54 -13.70
CA TYR A 534 6.04 25.17 -13.33
C TYR A 534 6.52 24.21 -14.40
N ASP A 535 6.77 22.98 -13.97
CA ASP A 535 7.07 21.88 -14.87
C ASP A 535 5.86 20.95 -14.96
N ILE A 536 5.55 20.53 -16.19
CA ILE A 536 4.66 19.41 -16.43
C ILE A 536 5.57 18.26 -16.75
N ARG A 537 5.77 17.37 -15.78
CA ARG A 537 6.51 16.14 -16.04
C ARG A 537 5.65 15.22 -16.92
N ALA A 538 5.75 15.44 -18.24
CA ALA A 538 5.29 14.50 -19.24
C ALA A 538 6.24 13.31 -19.18
N HIS A 539 5.75 12.16 -18.71
CA HIS A 539 6.57 10.96 -18.76
C HIS A 539 6.95 10.67 -20.22
N PRO A 540 8.24 10.46 -20.55
CA PRO A 540 8.65 10.11 -21.89
C PRO A 540 7.89 8.85 -22.32
N VAL A 541 7.19 8.96 -23.45
CA VAL A 541 6.44 7.86 -24.08
C VAL A 541 7.46 6.78 -24.46
N GLY A 542 7.54 5.70 -23.68
CA GLY A 542 8.47 4.58 -23.97
C GLY A 542 8.95 3.80 -22.75
N GLN A 543 8.98 4.39 -21.54
CA GLN A 543 9.33 3.63 -20.33
C GLN A 543 8.13 2.85 -19.80
N LYS A 544 8.15 1.52 -19.97
CA LYS A 544 7.23 0.55 -19.36
C LYS A 544 7.43 0.49 -17.84
N ILE A 545 6.99 1.50 -17.09
CA ILE A 545 6.98 1.45 -15.61
C ILE A 545 5.64 1.96 -15.09
N ALA A 546 5.19 1.39 -13.97
CA ALA A 546 3.93 1.59 -13.24
C ALA A 546 3.55 3.05 -12.83
N PHE A 547 4.16 4.07 -13.42
CA PHE A 547 3.98 5.50 -13.16
C PHE A 547 2.96 6.19 -14.09
N GLN A 548 1.98 5.46 -14.63
CA GLN A 548 0.75 6.10 -15.15
C GLN A 548 0.04 7.00 -14.11
N LYS A 549 0.45 6.91 -12.84
CA LYS A 549 -0.04 7.66 -11.69
C LYS A 549 0.15 9.19 -11.76
N TYR A 550 1.08 9.71 -12.58
CA TYR A 550 1.44 11.14 -12.59
C TYR A 550 1.40 11.83 -13.97
N ARG A 551 0.78 11.24 -15.00
CA ARG A 551 0.61 11.95 -16.28
C ARG A 551 -0.07 13.30 -16.03
N ASN A 552 0.55 14.37 -16.53
CA ASN A 552 0.07 15.75 -16.45
C ASN A 552 0.02 16.38 -15.03
N MET A 553 0.78 15.85 -14.07
CA MET A 553 0.90 16.49 -12.76
C MET A 553 1.87 17.67 -12.82
N GLU A 554 1.47 18.76 -12.18
CA GLU A 554 2.24 20.00 -12.12
C GLU A 554 3.19 20.00 -10.92
N PHE A 555 4.35 20.60 -11.14
CA PHE A 555 5.36 20.89 -10.13
C PHE A 555 5.70 22.37 -10.19
N ALA A 556 5.32 23.13 -9.17
CA ALA A 556 5.61 24.56 -9.11
C ALA A 556 7.11 24.78 -8.83
N HIS A 557 7.77 25.59 -9.65
CA HIS A 557 9.12 26.10 -9.37
C HIS A 557 9.02 27.35 -8.51
N THR A 558 8.13 28.27 -8.90
CA THR A 558 7.84 29.54 -8.23
C THR A 558 6.38 29.59 -7.79
N LEU A 559 6.14 30.27 -6.67
CA LEU A 559 4.80 30.51 -6.14
C LEU A 559 4.89 31.78 -5.29
N ASP A 560 4.76 32.91 -5.95
CA ASP A 560 5.12 34.22 -5.41
C ASP A 560 3.88 34.92 -4.88
N ARG A 561 4.02 35.63 -3.76
CA ARG A 561 2.93 36.44 -3.21
C ARG A 561 2.76 37.69 -4.05
N LEU A 562 1.52 38.00 -4.46
CA LEU A 562 1.19 39.22 -5.19
C LEU A 562 1.15 40.44 -4.25
N ASP A 563 1.51 41.61 -4.77
CA ASP A 563 1.40 42.87 -4.04
C ASP A 563 -0.04 43.43 -4.06
N ASP A 564 -0.30 44.48 -3.28
CA ASP A 564 -1.64 45.04 -3.16
C ASP A 564 -2.15 45.63 -4.47
N ARG A 565 -1.28 46.16 -5.33
CA ARG A 565 -1.64 46.73 -6.62
C ARG A 565 -2.11 45.63 -7.56
N ASP A 566 -1.30 44.59 -7.71
CA ASP A 566 -1.60 43.38 -8.49
C ASP A 566 -2.91 42.74 -8.02
N ILE A 567 -3.14 42.73 -6.70
CA ILE A 567 -4.39 42.20 -6.11
C ILE A 567 -5.60 43.05 -6.50
N GLN A 568 -5.51 44.38 -6.51
CA GLN A 568 -6.63 45.24 -6.92
C GLN A 568 -6.96 45.05 -8.40
N GLU A 569 -5.94 44.97 -9.24
CA GLU A 569 -6.10 44.70 -10.66
C GLU A 569 -6.72 43.30 -10.88
N LEU A 570 -6.21 42.25 -10.23
CA LEU A 570 -6.78 40.91 -10.28
C LEU A 570 -8.23 40.88 -9.79
N LYS A 571 -8.53 41.56 -8.68
CA LYS A 571 -9.91 41.64 -8.16
C LYS A 571 -10.85 42.28 -9.17
N SER A 572 -10.41 43.29 -9.91
CA SER A 572 -11.24 43.89 -10.97
C SER A 572 -11.60 42.88 -12.07
N LEU A 573 -10.70 41.92 -12.35
CA LEU A 573 -10.91 40.84 -13.34
C LEU A 573 -11.77 39.69 -12.80
N VAL A 574 -11.68 39.40 -11.49
CA VAL A 574 -12.36 38.27 -10.83
C VAL A 574 -13.78 38.63 -10.37
N THR A 575 -14.02 39.89 -9.98
CA THR A 575 -15.31 40.33 -9.39
C THR A 575 -16.35 40.76 -10.41
N THR A 576 -15.97 41.09 -11.65
CA THR A 576 -16.93 41.32 -12.72
C THR A 576 -17.68 40.02 -13.00
N GLU A 577 -19.00 40.02 -12.74
CA GLU A 577 -19.92 38.90 -12.98
C GLU A 577 -19.64 38.25 -14.33
N THR A 578 -18.91 37.13 -14.29
CA THR A 578 -18.52 36.32 -15.45
C THR A 578 -17.92 37.15 -16.59
N LEU A 579 -16.58 37.22 -16.69
CA LEU A 579 -15.94 37.41 -18.01
C LEU A 579 -16.67 36.49 -18.98
N LYS A 580 -17.59 36.97 -19.81
CA LYS A 580 -18.16 36.11 -20.86
C LYS A 580 -17.05 35.94 -21.89
N ALA A 581 -17.11 34.88 -22.68
CA ALA A 581 -16.05 34.62 -23.67
C ALA A 581 -15.77 35.85 -24.58
N TRP A 582 -16.79 36.68 -24.84
CA TRP A 582 -16.67 37.92 -25.62
C TRP A 582 -16.03 39.10 -24.87
N ASP A 583 -16.01 39.11 -23.53
CA ASP A 583 -15.43 40.19 -22.73
C ASP A 583 -13.90 40.06 -22.64
N ILE A 584 -13.36 38.86 -22.87
CA ILE A 584 -11.90 38.60 -22.79
C ILE A 584 -11.13 39.47 -23.78
N GLU A 585 -11.62 39.61 -25.01
CA GLU A 585 -10.97 40.44 -26.03
C GLU A 585 -11.12 41.95 -25.76
N ALA A 586 -12.17 42.36 -25.05
CA ALA A 586 -12.31 43.74 -24.57
C ALA A 586 -11.35 44.02 -23.41
N VAL A 587 -11.21 43.08 -22.48
CA VAL A 587 -10.27 43.15 -21.36
C VAL A 587 -8.83 43.13 -21.84
N LYS A 588 -8.48 42.24 -22.78
CA LYS A 588 -7.16 42.23 -23.44
C LYS A 588 -6.86 43.59 -24.09
N ARG A 589 -7.81 44.18 -24.82
CA ARG A 589 -7.66 45.52 -25.43
C ARG A 589 -7.46 46.63 -24.39
N ASN A 590 -8.19 46.58 -23.28
CA ASN A 590 -8.05 47.57 -22.20
C ASN A 590 -6.69 47.44 -21.49
N LEU A 591 -6.19 46.22 -21.30
CA LEU A 591 -4.87 45.94 -20.71
C LEU A 591 -3.69 46.28 -21.65
N GLN A 592 -3.93 46.34 -22.96
CA GLN A 592 -2.94 46.75 -23.97
C GLN A 592 -2.78 48.27 -24.09
N THR A 593 -3.43 49.07 -23.25
CA THR A 593 -3.25 50.53 -23.28
C THR A 593 -1.86 50.91 -22.75
N PRO A 594 -1.13 51.84 -23.42
CA PRO A 594 0.32 52.06 -23.21
C PRO A 594 0.72 52.62 -21.83
N ASN A 595 -0.23 52.92 -20.95
CA ASN A 595 0.03 53.42 -19.60
C ASN A 595 0.10 52.33 -18.53
N THR A 596 -0.25 51.08 -18.84
CA THR A 596 -0.03 49.95 -17.94
C THR A 596 1.34 49.35 -18.18
N TYR A 597 2.33 49.73 -17.35
CA TYR A 597 3.71 49.20 -17.30
C TYR A 597 3.84 47.69 -16.98
N LEU A 598 2.77 46.91 -17.16
CA LEU A 598 2.74 45.50 -16.83
C LEU A 598 3.27 44.69 -18.00
N ASP A 599 4.11 43.71 -17.70
CA ASP A 599 4.50 42.69 -18.67
C ASP A 599 3.23 41.91 -19.05
N ALA A 600 2.65 42.21 -20.22
CA ALA A 600 1.40 41.64 -20.70
C ALA A 600 1.43 40.11 -20.80
N SER A 601 2.62 39.49 -20.75
CA SER A 601 2.78 38.04 -20.68
C SER A 601 2.36 37.44 -19.32
N PHE A 602 2.34 38.24 -18.25
CA PHE A 602 2.03 37.83 -16.88
C PHE A 602 0.52 37.71 -16.62
N TRP A 603 -0.27 38.61 -17.19
CA TRP A 603 -1.72 38.77 -16.94
C TRP A 603 -2.57 38.29 -18.11
N ASP A 604 -2.33 37.08 -18.62
CA ASP A 604 -3.20 36.55 -19.68
C ASP A 604 -4.62 36.31 -19.14
N PRO A 605 -5.61 37.17 -19.46
CA PRO A 605 -6.96 37.07 -18.90
C PRO A 605 -7.67 35.82 -19.42
N GLU A 606 -7.21 35.30 -20.56
CA GLU A 606 -7.68 34.05 -21.15
C GLU A 606 -7.33 32.86 -20.25
N ASN A 607 -6.12 32.83 -19.69
CA ASN A 607 -5.72 31.82 -18.72
C ASN A 607 -6.56 31.88 -17.44
N LEU A 608 -6.82 33.09 -16.91
CA LEU A 608 -7.67 33.26 -15.73
C LEU A 608 -9.12 32.83 -16.03
N TYR A 609 -9.67 33.18 -17.18
CA TYR A 609 -11.02 32.80 -17.57
C TYR A 609 -11.18 31.29 -17.76
N TYR A 610 -10.26 30.64 -18.49
CA TYR A 610 -10.39 29.22 -18.78
C TYR A 610 -9.95 28.32 -17.63
N SER A 611 -8.96 28.75 -16.86
CA SER A 611 -8.41 27.95 -15.77
C SER A 611 -9.07 28.25 -14.43
N GLY A 612 -9.55 29.48 -14.23
CA GLY A 612 -10.03 29.97 -12.95
C GLY A 612 -8.92 30.16 -11.92
N PHE A 613 -9.32 30.34 -10.67
CA PHE A 613 -8.41 30.43 -9.51
C PHE A 613 -8.84 29.46 -8.39
N VAL A 614 -7.97 29.24 -7.41
CA VAL A 614 -8.33 28.48 -6.19
C VAL A 614 -8.50 29.43 -5.03
N LYS A 615 -9.63 29.34 -4.33
CA LYS A 615 -9.85 29.98 -3.04
C LYS A 615 -9.72 28.94 -1.92
N ILE A 616 -8.76 29.18 -1.03
CA ILE A 616 -8.42 28.30 0.09
C ILE A 616 -8.58 29.09 1.39
N GLU A 617 -9.43 28.61 2.30
CA GLU A 617 -9.60 29.20 3.62
C GLU A 617 -9.39 28.14 4.70
N PHE A 618 -8.65 28.45 5.75
CA PHE A 618 -8.45 27.58 6.92
C PHE A 618 -8.12 28.40 8.17
N LYS A 619 -8.28 27.82 9.36
CA LYS A 619 -7.91 28.49 10.62
C LYS A 619 -6.38 28.60 10.75
N SER A 620 -5.69 27.47 10.60
CA SER A 620 -4.22 27.42 10.59
C SER A 620 -3.74 26.22 9.76
N VAL A 621 -2.52 26.29 9.25
CA VAL A 621 -1.86 25.16 8.57
C VAL A 621 -0.37 25.15 8.88
N GLN A 622 0.18 24.00 9.29
CA GLN A 622 1.63 23.84 9.47
C GLN A 622 2.32 23.63 8.12
N ARG A 623 1.76 22.80 7.23
CA ARG A 623 2.38 22.50 5.94
C ARG A 623 1.39 22.68 4.80
N LEU A 624 1.48 23.82 4.11
CA LEU A 624 0.73 24.06 2.87
C LEU A 624 1.62 23.74 1.67
N LEU A 625 1.26 22.70 0.92
CA LEU A 625 1.94 22.33 -0.32
C LEU A 625 1.03 22.55 -1.52
N ILE A 626 1.45 23.38 -2.46
CA ILE A 626 0.75 23.60 -3.73
C ILE A 626 1.68 23.17 -4.86
N ASN A 627 1.27 22.18 -5.65
CA ASN A 627 2.07 21.59 -6.72
C ASN A 627 3.48 21.18 -6.25
N ASN A 628 3.55 20.56 -5.06
CA ASN A 628 4.77 20.14 -4.34
C ASN A 628 5.72 21.27 -3.89
N LYS A 629 5.37 22.55 -4.08
CA LYS A 629 6.07 23.67 -3.46
C LYS A 629 5.49 23.93 -2.08
N LEU A 630 6.36 24.05 -1.08
CA LEU A 630 5.98 24.43 0.29
C LEU A 630 5.77 25.94 0.36
N LEU A 631 4.56 26.38 0.73
CA LEU A 631 4.20 27.79 0.82
C LEU A 631 4.26 28.35 2.25
N LEU A 632 3.85 27.54 3.24
CA LEU A 632 3.84 27.90 4.68
C LEU A 632 4.46 26.76 5.50
N ARG A 633 5.15 27.12 6.59
CA ARG A 633 5.72 26.24 7.62
C ARG A 633 5.07 26.49 8.98
#